data_AF-A0A7C2TC49-F1
#
_entry.id   AF-A0A7C2TC49-F1
#
_cell.length_a   1.000
_cell.length_b   1.000
_cell.length_c   1.000
_cell.angle_alpha   90.00
_cell.angle_beta   90.00
_cell.angle_gamma   90.00
#
_symmetry.space_group_name_H-M   'P 1'
#
loop_
_entity.id
_entity.type
_entity.pdbx_description
1 polymer ?
#
loop_
_entity_poly.entity_id
_entity_poly.type
_entity_poly.pdbx_seq_one_letter_code
_entity_poly.pdbx_strand_id
1 'polypeptide(L)'
;MIGSFPVQPIDRPLSREFFLLLIRTALAMREYRFARQTALVWLAAFPGDLHIGLLHARALIEADHPEAAIPILDGLYQTDPEFLEAAQALLHCSILQSSRFPQRMARSPRYRPKDLSLSRGDLLGCILVLEGKGDTNTHILEAEKTQAVWIRQLSQAISCLHQGELEQAELTLHPALASGLPVPMMAITHLKILREQSQLGQTPIQAVRSLAELYHHRWPACLQFKLVLADSLMESGEPERAVSLLHEVAACDVSGQVITRLMGENHPYRRLWPARLETGLDIPVPASVAGHLGWNQLPEWVFEPREDSHLLGIDSSVTPHEYPDHLSLKPSPTQDDDLEKGEFNAAPAEDLPVDALANVEVGNDKTNLSDVSAPNVEPTNPVSPSLDETRPMRAYSSSPEALISIKEELERIGQRISRPELVRSDGRYPVYVLLTTQKGLSTQYGDQGAAKIEGEMKRLSNAIERSRRWKALLFFADDPVITNRFGVQPARPADPWSIKLALIDLDRALRRRGEMIGAVLIVGGPEVVPFHHLPNPVEDNDAFVASDNPYTTRDENYFVPEWPVGRLPGGANENPELLLLALASLGAHHQAIGIDSRQPWHRRLYTRVSAWLAHRSGGSVVNSKNGRLKLSFGYTAAVWQQAACSVFRPIGEPKSMLVSPPVQAPTDNDPQTLKRQTWFRFNLLGHKNGNTLHLPAVKMGYFNLHGLEDAVEWYGQSSFSDLNQGISVNQEDGNGESAPDETISYPIALRPSDIMPGGKGSRNMAPRVVFSEACYGAHIIGKDVDQAIALKFLQSGSQAVVGSTCTSYGSITTPLVAADYLGEAFWKGVKNGLPVGEALCRAKVSLASEMHKRQGYLDGEDQKTLISFVLYGDPLAQPLGNLRRPKSFLRPLKSSFKIRAVSDQSDLVDEPQSITPQLLMQVKKIVEDYLPGMSGAYVSIRPRQDGKYQARTRKPRPAGITQRWRGKAKTKPGENPAKNVAQSQVVILHKQVPENGNQGRLHDHYARLTLNERGKLVKLVVSR
;
A
#
# COMPACT_ATOMS: atom_id res chain seq x y z
N MET A 1 25.60 -22.29 -31.41
CA MET A 1 26.68 -21.30 -31.28
C MET A 1 26.14 -20.09 -30.54
N ILE A 2 26.32 -20.03 -29.21
CA ILE A 2 25.92 -18.87 -28.41
C ILE A 2 27.21 -18.08 -28.19
N GLY A 3 27.35 -16.97 -28.91
CA GLY A 3 28.49 -16.07 -28.76
C GLY A 3 28.53 -15.52 -27.34
N SER A 4 29.71 -15.48 -26.76
CA SER A 4 30.00 -14.85 -25.48
C SER A 4 29.59 -13.38 -25.53
N PHE A 5 28.44 -13.04 -24.94
CA PHE A 5 28.08 -11.65 -24.70
C PHE A 5 28.88 -11.15 -23.48
N PRO A 6 29.65 -10.05 -23.60
CA PRO A 6 30.37 -9.50 -22.46
C PRO A 6 29.36 -9.07 -21.39
N VAL A 7 29.67 -9.36 -20.12
CA VAL A 7 28.92 -8.92 -18.94
C VAL A 7 28.83 -7.39 -18.98
N GLN A 8 27.77 -6.84 -19.56
CA GLN A 8 27.55 -5.41 -19.52
C GLN A 8 27.01 -5.04 -18.13
N PRO A 9 27.58 -4.02 -17.46
CA PRO A 9 26.99 -3.50 -16.24
C PRO A 9 25.57 -3.00 -16.56
N ILE A 10 24.59 -3.42 -15.75
CA ILE A 10 23.15 -3.14 -15.87
C ILE A 10 22.82 -1.62 -15.81
N ASP A 11 23.84 -0.77 -15.59
CA ASP A 11 23.75 0.69 -15.53
C ASP A 11 23.64 1.38 -16.90
N ARG A 12 23.58 0.64 -18.02
CA ARG A 12 23.41 1.18 -19.39
C ARG A 12 22.04 0.86 -19.98
N PRO A 13 21.49 1.73 -20.86
CA PRO A 13 20.23 1.44 -21.53
C PRO A 13 20.37 0.18 -22.41
N LEU A 14 19.45 -0.76 -22.24
CA LEU A 14 19.45 -2.06 -22.90
C LEU A 14 18.63 -2.00 -24.18
N SER A 15 19.09 -2.67 -25.23
CA SER A 15 18.40 -2.73 -26.52
C SER A 15 17.14 -3.60 -26.46
N ARG A 16 16.23 -3.37 -27.42
CA ARG A 16 15.03 -4.21 -27.62
C ARG A 16 15.34 -5.70 -27.69
N GLU A 17 16.38 -6.08 -28.44
CA GLU A 17 16.77 -7.48 -28.61
C GLU A 17 17.19 -8.12 -27.28
N PHE A 18 17.83 -7.35 -26.41
CA PHE A 18 18.21 -7.81 -25.09
C PHE A 18 17.00 -7.97 -24.17
N PHE A 19 16.02 -7.06 -24.23
CA PHE A 19 14.74 -7.21 -23.54
C PHE A 19 13.98 -8.46 -24.00
N LEU A 20 13.93 -8.71 -25.32
CA LEU A 20 13.32 -9.93 -25.87
C LEU A 20 14.03 -11.19 -25.38
N LEU A 21 15.36 -11.20 -25.37
CA LEU A 21 16.16 -12.30 -24.85
C LEU A 21 15.86 -12.55 -23.36
N LEU A 22 15.86 -11.49 -22.54
CA LEU A 22 15.56 -11.58 -21.12
C LEU A 22 14.16 -12.14 -20.85
N ILE A 23 13.13 -11.63 -21.53
CA ILE A 23 11.76 -12.07 -21.33
C ILE A 23 11.57 -13.51 -21.79
N ARG A 24 12.14 -13.91 -22.93
CA ARG A 24 12.08 -15.30 -23.43
C ARG A 24 12.81 -16.25 -22.49
N THR A 25 13.98 -15.86 -21.99
CA THR A 25 14.74 -16.66 -21.02
C THR A 25 13.97 -16.81 -19.72
N ALA A 26 13.35 -15.72 -19.24
CA ALA A 26 12.50 -15.74 -18.07
C ALA A 26 11.28 -16.67 -18.23
N LEU A 27 10.62 -16.64 -19.40
CA LEU A 27 9.54 -17.57 -19.72
C LEU A 27 10.02 -19.02 -19.73
N ALA A 28 11.17 -19.31 -20.35
CA ALA A 28 11.74 -20.66 -20.40
C ALA A 28 12.12 -21.18 -19.00
N MET A 29 12.65 -20.31 -18.14
CA MET A 29 13.00 -20.61 -16.75
C MET A 29 11.82 -20.58 -15.79
N ARG A 30 10.58 -20.40 -16.30
CA ARG A 30 9.34 -20.29 -15.52
C ARG A 30 9.32 -19.12 -14.52
N GLU A 31 10.14 -18.11 -14.76
CA GLU A 31 10.20 -16.84 -14.01
C GLU A 31 9.17 -15.85 -14.54
N TYR A 32 7.90 -16.25 -14.57
CA TYR A 32 6.81 -15.50 -15.22
C TYR A 32 6.61 -14.11 -14.63
N ARG A 33 6.86 -13.94 -13.32
CA ARG A 33 6.80 -12.63 -12.66
C ARG A 33 7.85 -11.68 -13.21
N PHE A 34 9.09 -12.15 -13.36
CA PHE A 34 10.17 -11.34 -13.92
C PHE A 34 9.93 -11.06 -15.41
N ALA A 35 9.48 -12.05 -16.19
CA ALA A 35 9.07 -11.88 -17.59
C ALA A 35 8.01 -10.77 -17.73
N ARG A 36 6.96 -10.79 -16.91
CA ARG A 36 5.90 -9.77 -16.90
C ARG A 36 6.41 -8.39 -16.55
N GLN A 37 7.20 -8.26 -15.49
CA GLN A 37 7.71 -6.96 -15.03
C GLN A 37 8.69 -6.36 -16.05
N THR A 38 9.56 -7.18 -16.63
CA THR A 38 10.50 -6.77 -17.68
C THR A 38 9.75 -6.30 -18.93
N ALA A 39 8.71 -7.03 -19.34
CA ALA A 39 7.86 -6.61 -20.46
C ALA A 39 7.12 -5.28 -20.17
N LEU A 40 6.63 -5.06 -18.94
CA LEU A 40 5.97 -3.81 -18.55
C LEU A 40 6.92 -2.62 -18.50
N VAL A 41 8.18 -2.82 -18.09
CA VAL A 41 9.21 -1.77 -18.16
C VAL A 41 9.42 -1.32 -19.60
N TRP A 42 9.50 -2.28 -20.54
CA TRP A 42 9.60 -1.96 -21.95
C TRP A 42 8.37 -1.24 -22.49
N LEU A 43 7.17 -1.78 -22.23
CA LEU A 43 5.91 -1.20 -22.72
C LEU A 43 5.59 0.17 -22.08
N ALA A 44 6.17 0.50 -20.92
CA ALA A 44 6.08 1.84 -20.35
C ALA A 44 6.87 2.88 -21.17
N ALA A 45 7.98 2.47 -21.81
CA ALA A 45 8.76 3.32 -22.71
C ALA A 45 8.21 3.27 -24.15
N PHE A 46 7.80 2.09 -24.60
CA PHE A 46 7.35 1.81 -25.97
C PHE A 46 6.03 1.02 -25.97
N PRO A 47 4.88 1.68 -25.70
CA PRO A 47 3.59 1.00 -25.51
C PRO A 47 3.06 0.31 -26.78
N GLY A 48 3.51 0.73 -27.97
CA GLY A 48 3.15 0.12 -29.26
C GLY A 48 4.06 -1.03 -29.70
N ASP A 49 4.85 -1.65 -28.82
CA ASP A 49 5.63 -2.84 -29.19
C ASP A 49 4.76 -4.09 -29.13
N LEU A 50 4.19 -4.44 -30.28
CA LEU A 50 3.22 -5.53 -30.42
C LEU A 50 3.80 -6.88 -29.97
N HIS A 51 5.08 -7.15 -30.26
CA HIS A 51 5.73 -8.42 -29.89
C HIS A 51 5.98 -8.54 -28.39
N ILE A 52 6.39 -7.45 -27.73
CA ILE A 52 6.56 -7.45 -26.28
C ILE A 52 5.20 -7.48 -25.57
N GLY A 53 4.17 -6.87 -26.16
CA GLY A 53 2.78 -7.05 -25.74
C GLY A 53 2.35 -8.52 -25.76
N LEU A 54 2.68 -9.25 -26.82
CA LEU A 54 2.41 -10.69 -26.91
C LEU A 54 3.16 -11.49 -25.84
N LEU A 55 4.45 -11.21 -25.61
CA LEU A 55 5.23 -11.90 -24.57
C LEU A 55 4.70 -11.60 -23.16
N HIS A 56 4.24 -10.38 -22.92
CA HIS A 56 3.57 -10.02 -21.66
C HIS A 56 2.29 -10.84 -21.44
N ALA A 57 1.45 -10.96 -22.48
CA ALA A 57 0.25 -11.77 -22.44
C ALA A 57 0.55 -13.28 -22.27
N ARG A 58 1.58 -13.81 -22.94
CA ARG A 58 2.03 -15.19 -22.74
C ARG A 58 2.49 -15.43 -21.31
N ALA A 59 3.24 -14.50 -20.73
CA ALA A 59 3.66 -14.59 -19.33
C ALA A 59 2.48 -14.54 -18.34
N LEU A 60 1.35 -13.93 -18.72
CA LEU A 60 0.10 -13.98 -17.95
C LEU A 60 -0.63 -15.33 -18.10
N ILE A 61 -0.67 -15.89 -19.32
CA ILE A 61 -1.27 -17.21 -19.59
C ILE A 61 -0.51 -18.30 -18.81
N GLU A 62 0.83 -18.33 -18.91
CA GLU A 62 1.67 -19.31 -18.22
C GLU A 62 1.67 -19.13 -16.69
N ALA A 63 1.36 -17.92 -16.21
CA ALA A 63 1.14 -17.63 -14.79
C ALA A 63 -0.30 -17.88 -14.32
N ASP A 64 -1.10 -18.61 -15.10
CA ASP A 64 -2.46 -19.05 -14.76
C ASP A 64 -3.53 -17.92 -14.68
N HIS A 65 -3.30 -16.79 -15.37
CA HIS A 65 -4.15 -15.61 -15.40
C HIS A 65 -4.73 -15.28 -16.81
N PRO A 66 -5.49 -16.18 -17.45
CA PRO A 66 -6.03 -15.97 -18.79
C PRO A 66 -6.99 -14.76 -18.87
N GLU A 67 -7.77 -14.48 -17.83
CA GLU A 67 -8.69 -13.34 -17.78
C GLU A 67 -8.00 -11.97 -17.94
N ALA A 68 -6.77 -11.85 -17.46
CA ALA A 68 -5.97 -10.63 -17.60
C ALA A 68 -5.28 -10.54 -18.98
N ALA A 69 -5.05 -11.68 -19.65
CA ALA A 69 -4.39 -11.74 -20.94
C ALA A 69 -5.35 -11.45 -22.12
N ILE A 70 -6.63 -11.83 -22.01
CA ILE A 70 -7.65 -11.62 -23.06
C ILE A 70 -7.75 -10.17 -23.55
N PRO A 71 -7.93 -9.13 -22.71
CA PRO A 71 -8.05 -7.77 -23.20
C PRO A 71 -6.78 -7.25 -23.88
N ILE A 72 -5.60 -7.74 -23.47
CA ILE A 72 -4.32 -7.39 -24.09
C ILE A 72 -4.23 -8.03 -25.48
N LEU A 73 -4.54 -9.32 -25.58
CA LEU A 73 -4.49 -10.08 -26.84
C LEU A 73 -5.57 -9.63 -27.83
N ASP A 74 -6.78 -9.30 -27.36
CA ASP A 74 -7.84 -8.75 -28.19
C ASP A 74 -7.46 -7.35 -28.70
N GLY A 75 -6.84 -6.52 -27.86
CA GLY A 75 -6.24 -5.25 -28.28
C GLY A 75 -5.19 -5.43 -29.39
N LEU A 76 -4.24 -6.36 -29.21
CA LEU A 76 -3.24 -6.68 -30.23
C LEU A 76 -3.87 -7.15 -31.55
N TYR A 77 -4.90 -8.00 -31.48
CA TYR A 77 -5.63 -8.47 -32.66
C TYR A 77 -6.39 -7.34 -33.36
N GLN A 78 -7.03 -6.43 -32.61
CA GLN A 78 -7.70 -5.27 -33.19
C GLN A 78 -6.73 -4.28 -33.85
N THR A 79 -5.50 -4.17 -33.32
CA THR A 79 -4.44 -3.32 -33.86
C THR A 79 -3.79 -3.92 -35.11
N ASP A 80 -3.46 -5.21 -35.08
CA ASP A 80 -2.91 -5.97 -36.21
C ASP A 80 -3.63 -7.32 -36.37
N PRO A 81 -4.73 -7.37 -37.15
CA PRO A 81 -5.48 -8.61 -37.39
C PRO A 81 -4.69 -9.72 -38.12
N GLU A 82 -3.56 -9.38 -38.72
CA GLU A 82 -2.65 -10.31 -39.41
C GLU A 82 -1.54 -10.84 -38.48
N PHE A 83 -1.54 -10.47 -37.19
CA PHE A 83 -0.59 -10.98 -36.19
C PHE A 83 -0.99 -12.39 -35.73
N LEU A 84 -0.54 -13.40 -36.48
CA LEU A 84 -0.90 -14.81 -36.29
C LEU A 84 -0.68 -15.30 -34.85
N GLU A 85 0.48 -15.03 -34.25
CA GLU A 85 0.82 -15.52 -32.92
C GLU A 85 -0.05 -14.90 -31.82
N ALA A 86 -0.50 -13.66 -32.00
CA ALA A 86 -1.43 -13.01 -31.09
C ALA A 86 -2.84 -13.58 -31.24
N ALA A 87 -3.30 -13.83 -32.47
CA ALA A 87 -4.59 -14.47 -32.73
C ALA A 87 -4.66 -15.89 -32.14
N GLN A 88 -3.61 -16.69 -32.33
CA GLN A 88 -3.49 -18.03 -31.73
C GLN A 88 -3.51 -17.98 -30.20
N ALA A 89 -2.73 -17.07 -29.60
CA ALA A 89 -2.71 -16.88 -28.15
C ALA A 89 -4.08 -16.44 -27.61
N LEU A 90 -4.79 -15.56 -28.33
CA LEU A 90 -6.14 -15.12 -27.97
C LEU A 90 -7.14 -16.28 -28.00
N LEU A 91 -7.12 -17.09 -29.06
CA LEU A 91 -7.99 -18.26 -29.17
C LEU A 91 -7.71 -19.26 -28.04
N HIS A 92 -6.44 -19.62 -27.81
CA HIS A 92 -6.03 -20.53 -26.75
C HIS A 92 -6.49 -20.03 -25.37
N CYS A 93 -6.25 -18.75 -25.08
CA CYS A 93 -6.65 -18.10 -23.83
C CYS A 93 -8.18 -18.13 -23.65
N SER A 94 -8.93 -17.87 -24.72
CA SER A 94 -10.39 -17.93 -24.69
C SER A 94 -10.91 -19.34 -24.36
N ILE A 95 -10.27 -20.40 -24.87
CA ILE A 95 -10.64 -21.79 -24.60
C ILE A 95 -10.35 -22.17 -23.14
N LEU A 96 -9.20 -21.75 -22.61
CA LEU A 96 -8.83 -21.94 -21.20
C LEU A 96 -9.85 -21.29 -20.25
N GLN A 97 -10.31 -20.08 -20.57
CA GLN A 97 -11.34 -19.38 -19.80
C GLN A 97 -12.66 -20.18 -19.76
N SER A 98 -13.10 -20.73 -20.89
CA SER A 98 -14.34 -21.54 -20.94
C SER A 98 -14.26 -22.88 -20.23
N SER A 99 -13.06 -23.45 -20.11
CA SER A 99 -12.87 -24.72 -19.40
C SER A 99 -13.02 -24.56 -17.87
N ARG A 100 -12.86 -23.33 -17.35
CA ARG A 100 -13.03 -22.99 -15.92
C ARG A 100 -14.47 -22.73 -15.48
N PHE A 101 -15.40 -22.53 -16.42
CA PHE A 101 -16.81 -22.26 -16.13
C PHE A 101 -17.71 -23.32 -16.81
N PRO A 102 -18.28 -24.30 -16.06
CA PRO A 102 -19.07 -25.38 -16.64
C PRO A 102 -20.51 -24.93 -16.93
N GLN A 103 -20.68 -23.97 -17.83
CA GLN A 103 -22.00 -23.67 -18.40
C GLN A 103 -22.07 -24.24 -19.83
N ARG A 104 -23.10 -25.06 -20.07
CA ARG A 104 -23.34 -25.80 -21.32
C ARG A 104 -23.42 -24.89 -22.57
N MET A 105 -23.67 -23.58 -22.40
CA MET A 105 -23.67 -22.56 -23.47
C MET A 105 -22.27 -22.01 -23.85
N ALA A 106 -21.27 -22.07 -22.97
CA ALA A 106 -19.94 -21.49 -23.19
C ALA A 106 -19.04 -22.31 -24.14
N ARG A 107 -19.53 -23.46 -24.61
CA ARG A 107 -18.87 -24.36 -25.58
C ARG A 107 -19.36 -24.16 -27.02
N SER A 108 -20.33 -23.27 -27.27
CA SER A 108 -20.83 -23.00 -28.63
C SER A 108 -19.83 -22.13 -29.42
N PRO A 109 -19.55 -22.43 -30.71
CA PRO A 109 -18.71 -21.60 -31.59
C PRO A 109 -19.20 -20.16 -31.76
N ARG A 110 -20.52 -19.94 -31.61
CA ARG A 110 -21.18 -18.62 -31.68
C ARG A 110 -21.16 -17.84 -30.37
N TYR A 111 -20.68 -18.45 -29.27
CA TYR A 111 -20.55 -17.74 -28.01
C TYR A 111 -19.46 -16.67 -28.18
N ARG A 112 -19.90 -15.41 -28.16
CA ARG A 112 -19.02 -14.25 -28.08
C ARG A 112 -18.92 -13.84 -26.61
N PRO A 113 -17.79 -14.09 -25.94
CA PRO A 113 -17.52 -13.50 -24.62
C PRO A 113 -17.65 -11.97 -24.73
N LYS A 114 -18.15 -11.30 -23.69
CA LYS A 114 -18.28 -9.83 -23.68
C LYS A 114 -16.96 -9.10 -23.97
N ASP A 115 -15.84 -9.77 -23.72
CA ASP A 115 -14.49 -9.23 -23.78
C ASP A 115 -13.76 -9.57 -25.10
N LEU A 116 -14.45 -10.15 -26.10
CA LEU A 116 -13.85 -10.57 -27.39
C LEU A 116 -14.44 -9.81 -28.58
N SER A 117 -13.57 -9.31 -29.47
CA SER A 117 -13.95 -8.58 -30.68
C SER A 117 -14.63 -9.46 -31.73
N LEU A 118 -14.26 -10.73 -31.83
CA LEU A 118 -14.84 -11.74 -32.73
C LEU A 118 -15.43 -12.93 -31.97
N SER A 119 -16.27 -13.74 -32.63
CA SER A 119 -16.62 -15.05 -32.09
C SER A 119 -15.42 -16.01 -32.17
N ARG A 120 -15.40 -17.09 -31.38
CA ARG A 120 -14.31 -18.08 -31.44
C ARG A 120 -14.22 -18.76 -32.79
N GLY A 121 -15.37 -19.05 -33.42
CA GLY A 121 -15.42 -19.63 -34.75
C GLY A 121 -14.83 -18.69 -35.80
N ASP A 122 -15.14 -17.38 -35.71
CA ASP A 122 -14.61 -16.40 -36.66
C ASP A 122 -13.10 -16.17 -36.46
N LEU A 123 -12.64 -16.12 -35.20
CA LEU A 123 -11.21 -16.01 -34.88
C LEU A 123 -10.42 -17.25 -35.34
N LEU A 124 -10.96 -18.46 -35.14
CA LEU A 124 -10.38 -19.70 -35.65
C LEU A 124 -10.33 -19.69 -37.19
N GLY A 125 -11.39 -19.21 -37.84
CA GLY A 125 -11.42 -19.01 -39.28
C GLY A 125 -10.29 -18.10 -39.74
N CYS A 126 -10.08 -16.97 -39.06
CA CYS A 126 -8.97 -16.07 -39.38
C CYS A 126 -7.59 -16.75 -39.25
N ILE A 127 -7.38 -17.53 -38.19
CA ILE A 127 -6.12 -18.26 -37.98
C ILE A 127 -5.88 -19.27 -39.11
N LEU A 128 -6.92 -20.03 -39.51
CA LEU A 128 -6.80 -21.00 -40.60
C LEU A 128 -6.43 -20.35 -41.93
N VAL A 129 -6.97 -19.17 -42.22
CA VAL A 129 -6.60 -18.38 -43.41
C VAL A 129 -5.13 -17.93 -43.33
N LEU A 130 -4.71 -17.37 -42.19
CA LEU A 130 -3.32 -16.91 -41.99
C LEU A 130 -2.29 -18.05 -42.03
N GLU A 131 -2.66 -19.26 -41.62
CA GLU A 131 -1.82 -20.46 -41.70
C GLU A 131 -1.79 -21.09 -43.11
N GLY A 132 -2.58 -20.60 -44.07
CA GLY A 132 -2.72 -21.20 -45.39
C GLY A 132 -3.46 -22.55 -45.39
N LYS A 133 -4.23 -22.85 -44.33
CA LYS A 133 -4.98 -24.10 -44.15
C LYS A 133 -6.50 -23.92 -44.33
N GLY A 134 -6.94 -22.80 -44.90
CA GLY A 134 -8.36 -22.48 -45.09
C GLY A 134 -9.11 -23.48 -45.98
N ASP A 135 -8.41 -24.18 -46.87
CA ASP A 135 -9.00 -25.15 -47.79
C ASP A 135 -8.95 -26.61 -47.29
N THR A 136 -8.06 -26.95 -46.35
CA THR A 136 -7.78 -28.34 -45.93
C THR A 136 -8.39 -28.75 -44.59
N ASN A 137 -8.80 -27.79 -43.74
CA ASN A 137 -9.26 -28.06 -42.36
C ASN A 137 -10.75 -27.77 -42.11
N THR A 138 -11.58 -27.70 -43.17
CA THR A 138 -13.02 -27.42 -43.04
C THR A 138 -13.81 -28.45 -42.24
N HIS A 139 -13.26 -29.65 -42.02
CA HIS A 139 -13.88 -30.72 -41.21
C HIS A 139 -14.03 -30.34 -39.72
N ILE A 140 -13.14 -29.50 -39.17
CA ILE A 140 -13.20 -29.05 -37.76
C ILE A 140 -14.37 -28.07 -37.52
N LEU A 141 -14.90 -27.46 -38.59
CA LEU A 141 -15.99 -26.48 -38.57
C LEU A 141 -17.35 -27.07 -38.99
N GLU A 142 -17.45 -28.40 -39.16
CA GLU A 142 -18.63 -29.10 -39.69
C GLU A 142 -19.93 -28.93 -38.89
N ALA A 143 -19.87 -28.39 -37.68
CA ALA A 143 -21.05 -28.07 -36.89
C ALA A 143 -21.87 -26.88 -37.46
N GLU A 144 -21.28 -25.99 -38.29
CA GLU A 144 -21.94 -24.77 -38.77
C GLU A 144 -21.58 -24.42 -40.24
N LYS A 145 -22.36 -24.96 -41.19
CA LYS A 145 -22.17 -24.86 -42.65
C LYS A 145 -21.90 -23.46 -43.23
N THR A 146 -22.24 -22.37 -42.52
CA THR A 146 -22.08 -20.97 -42.96
C THR A 146 -20.69 -20.38 -42.70
N GLN A 147 -19.95 -20.81 -41.67
CA GLN A 147 -18.60 -20.28 -41.39
C GLN A 147 -17.55 -20.80 -42.39
N ALA A 148 -17.72 -22.02 -42.91
CA ALA A 148 -16.78 -22.61 -43.86
C ALA A 148 -16.77 -21.95 -45.26
N VAL A 149 -17.82 -21.20 -45.63
CA VAL A 149 -17.93 -20.61 -46.98
C VAL A 149 -17.04 -19.38 -47.13
N TRP A 150 -17.12 -18.43 -46.19
CA TRP A 150 -16.33 -17.21 -46.27
C TRP A 150 -14.83 -17.47 -46.04
N ILE A 151 -14.47 -18.46 -45.23
CA ILE A 151 -13.07 -18.84 -44.96
C ILE A 151 -12.40 -19.32 -46.25
N ARG A 152 -13.07 -20.18 -47.03
CA ARG A 152 -12.59 -20.64 -48.34
C ARG A 152 -12.50 -19.49 -49.34
N GLN A 153 -13.54 -18.67 -49.43
CA GLN A 153 -13.56 -17.50 -50.31
C GLN A 153 -12.42 -16.52 -50.00
N LEU A 154 -12.17 -16.25 -48.72
CA LEU A 154 -11.06 -15.38 -48.30
C LEU A 154 -9.69 -16.01 -48.59
N SER A 155 -9.54 -17.32 -48.35
CA SER A 155 -8.29 -18.05 -48.64
C SER A 155 -7.97 -18.05 -50.13
N GLN A 156 -8.97 -18.35 -50.96
CA GLN A 156 -8.83 -18.33 -52.41
C GLN A 156 -8.54 -16.91 -52.93
N ALA A 157 -9.20 -15.88 -52.39
CA ALA A 157 -8.93 -14.49 -52.75
C ALA A 157 -7.49 -14.08 -52.40
N ILE A 158 -6.96 -14.48 -51.25
CA ILE A 158 -5.56 -14.23 -50.87
C ILE A 158 -4.59 -15.00 -51.79
N SER A 159 -4.92 -16.24 -52.17
CA SER A 159 -4.12 -17.00 -53.14
C SER A 159 -4.08 -16.32 -54.51
N CYS A 160 -5.23 -15.89 -55.05
CA CYS A 160 -5.31 -15.14 -56.31
C CYS A 160 -4.55 -13.81 -56.22
N LEU A 161 -4.64 -13.09 -55.08
CA LEU A 161 -3.87 -11.88 -54.84
C LEU A 161 -2.35 -12.14 -54.89
N HIS A 162 -1.85 -13.21 -54.25
CA HIS A 162 -0.44 -13.59 -54.32
C HIS A 162 0.00 -14.01 -55.73
N GLN A 163 -0.91 -14.55 -56.54
CA GLN A 163 -0.67 -14.92 -57.93
C GLN A 163 -0.79 -13.74 -58.90
N GLY A 164 -1.22 -12.56 -58.44
CA GLY A 164 -1.43 -11.36 -59.25
C GLY A 164 -2.75 -11.36 -60.05
N GLU A 165 -3.64 -12.32 -59.80
CA GLU A 165 -4.95 -12.43 -60.46
C GLU A 165 -5.99 -11.52 -59.77
N LEU A 166 -5.85 -10.20 -59.93
CA LEU A 166 -6.60 -9.21 -59.14
C LEU A 166 -8.11 -9.24 -59.37
N GLU A 167 -8.58 -9.38 -60.62
CA GLU A 167 -10.01 -9.47 -60.95
C GLU A 167 -10.65 -10.72 -60.32
N GLN A 168 -9.94 -11.85 -60.38
CA GLN A 168 -10.41 -13.11 -59.80
C GLN A 168 -10.39 -13.06 -58.27
N ALA A 169 -9.39 -12.39 -57.68
CA ALA A 169 -9.31 -12.15 -56.24
C ALA A 169 -10.49 -11.31 -55.73
N GLU A 170 -10.83 -10.22 -56.44
CA GLU A 170 -11.96 -9.35 -56.10
C GLU A 170 -13.30 -10.09 -56.22
N LEU A 171 -13.51 -10.80 -57.35
CA LEU A 171 -14.73 -11.56 -57.61
C LEU A 171 -14.96 -12.67 -56.57
N THR A 172 -13.89 -13.32 -56.13
CA THR A 172 -13.95 -14.37 -55.10
C THR A 172 -14.21 -13.81 -53.70
N LEU A 173 -13.74 -12.58 -53.41
CA LEU A 173 -13.90 -11.93 -52.12
C LEU A 173 -15.29 -11.28 -51.92
N HIS A 174 -15.92 -10.82 -53.00
CA HIS A 174 -17.23 -10.12 -52.94
C HIS A 174 -18.32 -10.87 -52.16
N PRO A 175 -18.55 -12.18 -52.38
CA PRO A 175 -19.53 -12.94 -51.60
C PRO A 175 -19.21 -12.99 -50.09
N ALA A 176 -17.93 -13.02 -49.72
CA ALA A 176 -17.51 -13.00 -48.33
C ALA A 176 -17.77 -11.63 -47.69
N LEU A 177 -17.53 -10.53 -48.40
CA LEU A 177 -17.86 -9.18 -47.92
C LEU A 177 -19.38 -8.97 -47.79
N ALA A 178 -20.17 -9.52 -48.71
CA ALA A 178 -21.63 -9.46 -48.70
C ALA A 178 -22.27 -10.20 -47.50
N SER A 179 -21.52 -11.10 -46.85
CA SER A 179 -21.98 -11.80 -45.64
C SER A 179 -22.22 -10.87 -44.44
N GLY A 180 -21.66 -9.64 -44.46
CA GLY A 180 -21.82 -8.65 -43.41
C GLY A 180 -21.07 -8.94 -42.10
N LEU A 181 -20.27 -10.02 -42.06
CA LEU A 181 -19.53 -10.42 -40.87
C LEU A 181 -18.53 -9.33 -40.43
N PRO A 182 -18.35 -9.08 -39.13
CA PRO A 182 -17.46 -8.03 -38.62
C PRO A 182 -15.97 -8.45 -38.62
N VAL A 183 -15.51 -9.15 -39.66
CA VAL A 183 -14.14 -9.70 -39.76
C VAL A 183 -13.21 -8.69 -40.46
N PRO A 184 -12.26 -8.05 -39.75
CA PRO A 184 -11.39 -7.01 -40.34
C PRO A 184 -10.53 -7.53 -41.50
N MET A 185 -10.15 -8.81 -41.46
CA MET A 185 -9.24 -9.40 -42.44
C MET A 185 -9.80 -9.44 -43.86
N MET A 186 -11.13 -9.57 -44.03
CA MET A 186 -11.78 -9.44 -45.34
C MET A 186 -11.60 -8.04 -45.92
N ALA A 187 -11.80 -7.02 -45.08
CA ALA A 187 -11.64 -5.62 -45.46
C ALA A 187 -10.17 -5.25 -45.72
N ILE A 188 -9.22 -5.83 -44.97
CA ILE A 188 -7.78 -5.70 -45.24
C ILE A 188 -7.45 -6.28 -46.61
N THR A 189 -7.93 -7.50 -46.92
CA THR A 189 -7.69 -8.15 -48.21
C THR A 189 -8.27 -7.34 -49.36
N HIS A 190 -9.48 -6.80 -49.18
CA HIS A 190 -10.13 -5.95 -50.18
C HIS A 190 -9.31 -4.68 -50.49
N LEU A 191 -8.80 -4.01 -49.45
CA LEU A 191 -7.94 -2.85 -49.65
C LEU A 191 -6.60 -3.18 -50.30
N LYS A 192 -6.03 -4.36 -50.01
CA LYS A 192 -4.80 -4.81 -50.68
C LYS A 192 -5.04 -4.99 -52.19
N ILE A 193 -6.13 -5.66 -52.58
CA ILE A 193 -6.49 -5.84 -53.99
C ILE A 193 -6.65 -4.49 -54.69
N LEU A 194 -7.44 -3.57 -54.13
CA LEU A 194 -7.68 -2.25 -54.72
C LEU A 194 -6.42 -1.38 -54.81
N ARG A 195 -5.51 -1.50 -53.83
CA ARG A 195 -4.23 -0.80 -53.85
C ARG A 195 -3.34 -1.30 -55.00
N GLU A 196 -3.24 -2.62 -55.20
CA GLU A 196 -2.51 -3.20 -56.33
C GLU A 196 -3.13 -2.80 -57.67
N GLN A 197 -4.46 -2.84 -57.80
CA GLN A 197 -5.18 -2.36 -58.99
C GLN A 197 -4.91 -0.87 -59.27
N SER A 198 -4.82 -0.05 -58.22
CA SER A 198 -4.53 1.38 -58.35
C SER A 198 -3.11 1.64 -58.82
N GLN A 199 -2.12 0.88 -58.35
CA GLN A 199 -0.75 0.94 -58.84
C GLN A 199 -0.64 0.55 -60.32
N LEU A 200 -1.49 -0.36 -60.79
CA LEU A 200 -1.61 -0.74 -62.21
C LEU A 200 -2.48 0.23 -63.03
N GLY A 201 -3.02 1.29 -62.43
CA GLY A 201 -3.87 2.28 -63.10
C GLY A 201 -5.29 1.82 -63.43
N GLN A 202 -5.72 0.66 -62.94
CA GLN A 202 -7.07 0.10 -63.16
C GLN A 202 -8.13 0.76 -62.28
N THR A 203 -7.75 1.16 -61.06
CA THR A 203 -8.65 1.77 -60.08
C THR A 203 -8.17 3.16 -59.64
N PRO A 204 -9.02 4.20 -59.68
CA PRO A 204 -8.65 5.53 -59.21
C PRO A 204 -8.26 5.55 -57.72
N ILE A 205 -7.22 6.30 -57.36
CA ILE A 205 -6.75 6.42 -55.97
C ILE A 205 -7.84 6.94 -55.01
N GLN A 206 -8.79 7.73 -55.52
CA GLN A 206 -9.94 8.23 -54.75
C GLN A 206 -10.83 7.08 -54.26
N ALA A 207 -11.00 6.01 -55.04
CA ALA A 207 -11.78 4.85 -54.64
C ALA A 207 -11.09 4.10 -53.49
N VAL A 208 -9.76 3.94 -53.57
CA VAL A 208 -8.94 3.37 -52.49
C VAL A 208 -9.07 4.21 -51.22
N ARG A 209 -8.97 5.55 -51.34
CA ARG A 209 -9.12 6.49 -50.23
C ARG A 209 -10.50 6.38 -49.56
N SER A 210 -11.58 6.49 -50.33
CA SER A 210 -12.94 6.45 -49.77
C SER A 210 -13.20 5.14 -49.04
N LEU A 211 -12.71 4.03 -49.56
CA LEU A 211 -12.85 2.74 -48.90
C LEU A 211 -11.96 2.61 -47.65
N ALA A 212 -10.73 3.12 -47.70
CA ALA A 212 -9.84 3.16 -46.56
C ALA A 212 -10.40 4.02 -45.42
N GLU A 213 -11.03 5.15 -45.72
CA GLU A 213 -11.76 5.97 -44.74
C GLU A 213 -12.93 5.20 -44.11
N LEU A 214 -13.72 4.50 -44.93
CA LEU A 214 -14.86 3.71 -44.47
C LEU A 214 -14.42 2.57 -43.53
N TYR A 215 -13.38 1.82 -43.90
CA TYR A 215 -12.87 0.74 -43.06
C TYR A 215 -12.15 1.25 -41.82
N HIS A 216 -11.41 2.37 -41.92
CA HIS A 216 -10.84 3.01 -40.74
C HIS A 216 -11.92 3.48 -39.76
N HIS A 217 -13.03 4.05 -40.24
CA HIS A 217 -14.16 4.43 -39.39
C HIS A 217 -14.79 3.21 -38.69
N ARG A 218 -14.90 2.08 -39.39
CA ARG A 218 -15.46 0.84 -38.82
C ARG A 218 -14.51 0.14 -37.84
N TRP A 219 -13.20 0.22 -38.05
CA TRP A 219 -12.17 -0.38 -37.21
C TRP A 219 -11.04 0.62 -36.93
N PRO A 220 -11.27 1.58 -36.00
CA PRO A 220 -10.34 2.68 -35.78
C PRO A 220 -8.99 2.25 -35.17
N ALA A 221 -8.90 1.07 -34.58
CA ALA A 221 -7.67 0.53 -34.00
C ALA A 221 -6.73 -0.13 -35.04
N CYS A 222 -7.26 -0.57 -36.19
CA CYS A 222 -6.53 -1.37 -37.18
C CYS A 222 -5.52 -0.51 -37.96
N LEU A 223 -4.23 -0.87 -37.88
CA LEU A 223 -3.15 -0.08 -38.45
C LEU A 223 -3.07 -0.17 -39.98
N GLN A 224 -3.46 -1.32 -40.57
CA GLN A 224 -3.49 -1.51 -42.02
C GLN A 224 -4.38 -0.45 -42.69
N PHE A 225 -5.55 -0.14 -42.12
CA PHE A 225 -6.45 0.87 -42.66
C PHE A 225 -5.88 2.28 -42.55
N LYS A 226 -5.23 2.60 -41.43
CA LYS A 226 -4.56 3.91 -41.24
C LYS A 226 -3.40 4.09 -42.22
N LEU A 227 -2.61 3.04 -42.45
CA LEU A 227 -1.48 3.07 -43.36
C LEU A 227 -1.92 3.30 -44.81
N VAL A 228 -2.88 2.51 -45.30
CA VAL A 228 -3.41 2.69 -46.67
C VAL A 228 -4.08 4.05 -46.84
N LEU A 229 -4.81 4.51 -45.83
CA LEU A 229 -5.42 5.85 -45.85
C LEU A 229 -4.35 6.94 -45.91
N ALA A 230 -3.32 6.87 -45.07
CA ALA A 230 -2.25 7.84 -45.06
C ALA A 230 -1.49 7.88 -46.40
N ASP A 231 -1.23 6.72 -47.00
CA ASP A 231 -0.58 6.59 -48.31
C ASP A 231 -1.42 7.30 -49.41
N SER A 232 -2.73 7.02 -49.45
CA SER A 232 -3.65 7.67 -50.39
C SER A 232 -3.81 9.18 -50.16
N LEU A 233 -3.70 9.65 -48.92
CA LEU A 233 -3.75 11.07 -48.57
C LEU A 233 -2.46 11.81 -48.97
N MET A 234 -1.30 11.14 -48.92
CA MET A 234 -0.05 11.68 -49.46
C MET A 234 -0.16 11.88 -50.97
N GLU A 235 -0.67 10.89 -51.70
CA GLU A 235 -0.81 10.96 -53.16
C GLU A 235 -1.91 11.94 -53.62
N SER A 236 -2.98 12.09 -52.84
CA SER A 236 -4.10 12.98 -53.17
C SER A 236 -3.93 14.44 -52.73
N GLY A 237 -2.77 14.81 -52.18
CA GLY A 237 -2.41 16.21 -51.88
C GLY A 237 -2.83 16.73 -50.50
N GLU A 238 -3.11 15.85 -49.53
CA GLU A 238 -3.43 16.19 -48.13
C GLU A 238 -2.34 15.70 -47.15
N PRO A 239 -1.08 16.21 -47.25
CA PRO A 239 0.05 15.67 -46.50
C PRO A 239 -0.08 15.86 -44.99
N GLU A 240 -0.74 16.92 -44.51
CA GLU A 240 -0.86 17.19 -43.07
C GLU A 240 -1.63 16.08 -42.35
N ARG A 241 -2.75 15.64 -42.93
CA ARG A 241 -3.58 14.57 -42.38
C ARG A 241 -2.88 13.21 -42.48
N ALA A 242 -2.19 12.98 -43.59
CA ALA A 242 -1.39 11.77 -43.79
C ALA A 242 -0.25 11.64 -42.76
N VAL A 243 0.51 12.72 -42.53
CA VAL A 243 1.60 12.76 -41.54
C VAL A 243 1.07 12.49 -40.13
N SER A 244 -0.08 13.05 -39.77
CA SER A 244 -0.70 12.77 -38.48
C SER A 244 -1.01 11.28 -38.28
N LEU A 245 -1.58 10.63 -39.30
CA LEU A 245 -1.87 9.19 -39.26
C LEU A 245 -0.58 8.36 -39.18
N LEU A 246 0.46 8.72 -39.94
CA LEU A 246 1.74 8.01 -39.93
C LEU A 246 2.46 8.11 -38.57
N HIS A 247 2.40 9.26 -37.90
CA HIS A 247 2.94 9.40 -36.54
C HIS A 247 2.18 8.54 -35.52
N GLU A 248 0.85 8.44 -35.66
CA GLU A 248 0.05 7.56 -34.82
C GLU A 248 0.42 6.09 -35.06
N VAL A 249 0.56 5.67 -36.32
CA VAL A 249 0.98 4.30 -36.65
C VAL A 249 2.38 3.99 -36.10
N ALA A 250 3.35 4.89 -36.25
CA ALA A 250 4.70 4.71 -35.72
C ALA A 250 4.73 4.58 -34.18
N ALA A 251 3.79 5.21 -33.47
CA ALA A 251 3.66 5.08 -32.03
C ALA A 251 2.97 3.77 -31.59
N CYS A 252 2.03 3.26 -32.40
CA CYS A 252 1.27 2.03 -32.14
C CYS A 252 1.93 0.74 -32.64
N ASP A 253 2.91 0.84 -33.55
CA ASP A 253 3.76 -0.25 -34.02
C ASP A 253 5.21 0.24 -34.11
N VAL A 254 5.88 0.36 -32.95
CA VAL A 254 7.25 0.90 -32.88
C VAL A 254 8.29 0.02 -33.58
N SER A 255 7.96 -1.26 -33.82
CA SER A 255 8.78 -2.20 -34.58
C SER A 255 8.63 -2.04 -36.09
N GLY A 256 7.55 -1.39 -36.54
CA GLY A 256 7.20 -1.30 -37.95
C GLY A 256 6.81 -2.64 -38.58
N GLN A 257 6.31 -3.61 -37.79
CA GLN A 257 5.95 -4.94 -38.30
C GLN A 257 4.82 -4.87 -39.34
N VAL A 258 3.82 -4.00 -39.11
CA VAL A 258 2.63 -3.89 -39.96
C VAL A 258 2.97 -3.19 -41.27
N ILE A 259 3.68 -2.07 -41.18
CA ILE A 259 4.10 -1.33 -42.38
C ILE A 259 5.09 -2.14 -43.23
N THR A 260 5.99 -2.89 -42.61
CA THR A 260 6.93 -3.77 -43.32
C THR A 260 6.18 -4.90 -44.03
N ARG A 261 5.17 -5.50 -43.39
CA ARG A 261 4.33 -6.53 -44.02
C ARG A 261 3.51 -5.97 -45.20
N LEU A 262 3.06 -4.72 -45.11
CA LEU A 262 2.18 -4.10 -46.10
C LEU A 262 2.92 -3.47 -47.29
N MET A 263 4.10 -2.88 -47.05
CA MET A 263 4.83 -2.06 -48.03
C MET A 263 6.28 -2.52 -48.26
N GLY A 264 6.73 -3.59 -47.58
CA GLY A 264 8.10 -4.09 -47.62
C GLY A 264 9.07 -3.31 -46.72
N GLU A 265 10.29 -3.83 -46.58
CA GLU A 265 11.31 -3.24 -45.68
C GLU A 265 11.81 -1.85 -46.13
N ASN A 266 11.73 -1.55 -47.42
CA ASN A 266 12.21 -0.30 -48.02
C ASN A 266 11.07 0.70 -48.28
N HIS A 267 10.10 0.77 -47.38
CA HIS A 267 8.97 1.70 -47.49
C HIS A 267 9.41 3.18 -47.32
N PRO A 268 8.72 4.14 -47.97
CA PRO A 268 9.14 5.56 -48.00
C PRO A 268 9.14 6.23 -46.63
N TYR A 269 8.33 5.72 -45.69
CA TYR A 269 8.13 6.30 -44.37
C TYR A 269 9.12 5.81 -43.30
N ARG A 270 10.14 5.00 -43.65
CA ARG A 270 11.05 4.33 -42.70
C ARG A 270 11.72 5.27 -41.70
N ARG A 271 12.00 6.52 -42.10
CA ARG A 271 12.62 7.54 -41.24
C ARG A 271 11.74 7.99 -40.06
N LEU A 272 10.44 7.70 -40.08
CA LEU A 272 9.53 8.00 -38.96
C LEU A 272 9.71 7.03 -37.79
N TRP A 273 10.28 5.84 -38.04
CA TRP A 273 10.54 4.85 -37.00
C TRP A 273 11.89 5.12 -36.32
N PRO A 274 11.97 4.96 -34.98
CA PRO A 274 13.19 5.19 -34.23
C PRO A 274 14.27 4.18 -34.62
N ALA A 275 15.48 4.67 -34.93
CA ALA A 275 16.61 3.82 -35.29
C ALA A 275 17.24 3.07 -34.10
N ARG A 276 16.99 3.53 -32.87
CA ARG A 276 17.46 2.90 -31.63
C ARG A 276 16.33 2.80 -30.63
N LEU A 277 16.03 1.57 -30.21
CA LEU A 277 15.05 1.25 -29.18
C LEU A 277 15.83 0.74 -27.96
N GLU A 278 16.03 1.61 -26.97
CA GLU A 278 16.80 1.32 -25.77
C GLU A 278 16.15 1.94 -24.53
N THR A 279 16.16 1.22 -23.40
CA THR A 279 15.65 1.72 -22.11
C THR A 279 16.35 1.03 -20.93
N GLY A 280 16.29 1.61 -19.74
CA GLY A 280 16.89 1.04 -18.53
C GLY A 280 16.06 -0.11 -17.92
N LEU A 281 16.72 -1.04 -17.24
CA LEU A 281 16.05 -2.12 -16.50
C LEU A 281 16.43 -2.06 -15.01
N ASP A 282 15.59 -1.39 -14.21
CA ASP A 282 15.79 -1.21 -12.76
C ASP A 282 15.19 -2.37 -11.93
N ILE A 283 15.24 -3.60 -12.46
CA ILE A 283 14.71 -4.80 -11.82
C ILE A 283 15.85 -5.82 -11.72
N PRO A 284 16.12 -6.38 -10.52
CA PRO A 284 17.16 -7.39 -10.37
C PRO A 284 16.79 -8.65 -11.18
N VAL A 285 17.74 -9.15 -11.96
CA VAL A 285 17.60 -10.35 -12.78
C VAL A 285 17.67 -11.58 -11.87
N PRO A 286 16.66 -12.49 -11.88
CA PRO A 286 16.67 -13.70 -11.06
C PRO A 286 17.88 -14.58 -11.32
N ALA A 287 18.37 -15.27 -10.28
CA ALA A 287 19.56 -16.13 -10.39
C ALA A 287 19.41 -17.26 -11.41
N SER A 288 18.19 -17.78 -11.63
CA SER A 288 17.84 -18.77 -12.65
C SER A 288 18.02 -18.22 -14.07
N VAL A 289 17.58 -16.98 -14.31
CA VAL A 289 17.74 -16.26 -15.59
C VAL A 289 19.20 -15.86 -15.79
N ALA A 290 19.84 -15.29 -14.77
CA ALA A 290 21.26 -14.93 -14.79
C ALA A 290 22.16 -16.16 -15.02
N GLY A 291 21.84 -17.30 -14.41
CA GLY A 291 22.53 -18.57 -14.62
C GLY A 291 22.39 -19.08 -16.06
N HIS A 292 21.18 -19.04 -16.62
CA HIS A 292 20.93 -19.43 -18.00
C HIS A 292 21.63 -18.52 -19.03
N LEU A 293 21.79 -17.22 -18.69
CA LEU A 293 22.52 -16.24 -19.49
C LEU A 293 24.04 -16.25 -19.24
N GLY A 294 24.54 -17.10 -18.33
CA GLY A 294 25.96 -17.22 -18.01
C GLY A 294 26.51 -16.07 -17.16
N TRP A 295 25.67 -15.30 -16.47
CA TRP A 295 26.07 -14.15 -15.64
C TRP A 295 26.42 -14.51 -14.20
N ASN A 296 26.12 -15.75 -13.77
CA ASN A 296 26.57 -16.28 -12.48
C ASN A 296 27.99 -16.86 -12.57
N GLN A 297 28.95 -16.05 -13.00
CA GLN A 297 30.37 -16.42 -12.97
C GLN A 297 31.04 -15.64 -11.83
N LEU A 298 31.71 -16.35 -10.91
CA LEU A 298 32.54 -15.71 -9.90
C LEU A 298 33.69 -14.98 -10.62
N PRO A 299 34.08 -13.77 -10.19
CA PRO A 299 35.25 -13.11 -10.75
C PRO A 299 36.48 -13.98 -10.48
N GLU A 300 37.25 -14.24 -11.54
CA GLU A 300 38.57 -14.84 -11.44
C GLU A 300 39.43 -13.86 -10.61
N TRP A 301 39.95 -14.32 -9.47
CA TRP A 301 40.69 -13.48 -8.54
C TRP A 301 41.99 -13.00 -9.19
N VAL A 302 42.01 -11.76 -9.68
CA VAL A 302 43.25 -11.06 -10.02
C VAL A 302 43.79 -10.44 -8.74
N PHE A 303 44.87 -11.02 -8.20
CA PHE A 303 45.68 -10.36 -7.16
C PHE A 303 46.41 -9.18 -7.79
N GLU A 304 45.98 -7.95 -7.50
CA GLU A 304 46.84 -6.77 -7.66
C GLU A 304 47.62 -6.55 -6.35
N PRO A 305 48.97 -6.48 -6.39
CA PRO A 305 49.74 -6.18 -5.19
C PRO A 305 49.52 -4.73 -4.79
N ARG A 306 49.07 -4.50 -3.55
CA ARG A 306 49.03 -3.16 -2.96
C ARG A 306 50.46 -2.75 -2.55
N GLU A 307 51.01 -1.78 -3.27
CA GLU A 307 52.10 -0.92 -2.78
C GLU A 307 51.57 -0.08 -1.62
N ASP A 308 51.64 -0.56 -0.39
CA ASP A 308 51.53 0.25 0.84
C ASP A 308 51.91 -0.62 2.04
N SER A 309 53.20 -0.92 2.19
CA SER A 309 53.77 -1.47 3.42
C SER A 309 55.23 -1.05 3.61
N HIS A 310 55.53 0.24 3.40
CA HIS A 310 56.67 0.88 4.04
C HIS A 310 56.16 1.59 5.30
N LEU A 311 56.15 0.89 6.42
CA LEU A 311 56.34 1.40 7.78
C LEU A 311 56.00 0.27 8.76
N LEU A 312 57.03 -0.46 9.16
CA LEU A 312 57.30 -1.05 10.48
C LEU A 312 58.30 -2.18 10.23
N GLY A 313 59.58 -1.86 10.41
CA GLY A 313 60.64 -2.86 10.34
C GLY A 313 60.53 -3.85 11.48
N ILE A 314 60.60 -5.14 11.14
CA ILE A 314 61.18 -6.21 11.93
C ILE A 314 61.79 -7.22 10.94
N ASP A 315 62.94 -7.71 11.34
CA ASP A 315 63.95 -8.49 10.64
C ASP A 315 63.46 -9.68 9.80
N SER A 316 64.16 -9.89 8.69
CA SER A 316 64.03 -11.07 7.83
C SER A 316 65.13 -12.05 8.18
N SER A 317 64.79 -13.11 8.92
CA SER A 317 65.61 -14.32 8.93
C SER A 317 64.77 -15.56 9.20
N VAL A 318 65.10 -16.60 8.43
CA VAL A 318 64.78 -18.03 8.59
C VAL A 318 63.62 -18.59 7.74
N THR A 319 63.99 -19.68 7.07
CA THR A 319 63.47 -20.41 5.90
C THR A 319 62.31 -21.39 6.18
N PRO A 320 61.67 -21.95 5.12
CA PRO A 320 60.43 -22.70 5.21
C PRO A 320 60.60 -24.23 5.35
N HIS A 321 59.75 -24.85 6.17
CA HIS A 321 59.37 -26.28 6.11
C HIS A 321 57.83 -26.32 5.99
N GLU A 322 57.24 -26.74 4.88
CA GLU A 322 57.01 -28.10 4.37
C GLU A 322 55.64 -28.68 4.78
N TYR A 323 55.02 -29.36 3.80
CA TYR A 323 53.89 -30.31 3.84
C TYR A 323 52.46 -29.83 3.45
N PRO A 324 51.68 -30.70 2.76
CA PRO A 324 51.38 -30.48 1.34
C PRO A 324 49.89 -30.62 0.98
N ASP A 325 49.66 -30.45 -0.32
CA ASP A 325 48.44 -30.51 -1.11
C ASP A 325 47.54 -31.75 -0.99
N HIS A 326 46.32 -31.50 -1.46
CA HIS A 326 45.29 -32.41 -1.99
C HIS A 326 44.14 -32.77 -1.05
N LEU A 327 42.94 -32.29 -1.42
CA LEU A 327 41.82 -33.18 -1.73
C LEU A 327 40.71 -32.44 -2.48
N SER A 328 40.68 -32.70 -3.78
CA SER A 328 39.58 -32.40 -4.70
C SER A 328 38.44 -33.39 -4.46
N LEU A 329 37.20 -32.91 -4.37
CA LEU A 329 36.00 -33.75 -4.42
C LEU A 329 35.01 -33.18 -5.44
N LYS A 330 34.79 -33.95 -6.50
CA LYS A 330 33.62 -33.99 -7.39
C LYS A 330 33.39 -35.48 -7.73
N PRO A 331 32.24 -35.86 -8.31
CA PRO A 331 30.90 -35.86 -7.74
C PRO A 331 30.35 -37.31 -7.69
N SER A 332 29.25 -37.55 -6.99
CA SER A 332 28.56 -38.85 -7.00
C SER A 332 27.79 -39.08 -8.32
N PRO A 333 27.88 -40.28 -8.95
CA PRO A 333 27.11 -40.63 -10.13
C PRO A 333 25.81 -41.35 -9.78
N THR A 334 24.81 -41.16 -10.64
CA THR A 334 23.60 -41.96 -10.80
C THR A 334 23.93 -43.33 -11.39
N GLN A 335 23.23 -44.35 -10.90
CA GLN A 335 23.17 -45.70 -11.50
C GLN A 335 22.47 -45.64 -12.86
N ASP A 336 22.97 -46.43 -13.82
CA ASP A 336 22.17 -47.39 -14.59
C ASP A 336 23.14 -48.46 -15.16
N ASP A 337 22.77 -49.71 -14.88
CA ASP A 337 22.87 -50.93 -15.70
C ASP A 337 24.17 -51.24 -16.47
N ASP A 338 24.85 -52.33 -16.09
CA ASP A 338 24.68 -53.63 -16.77
C ASP A 338 25.72 -54.70 -16.35
N LEU A 339 25.18 -55.89 -16.07
CA LEU A 339 25.65 -57.23 -16.45
C LEU A 339 26.95 -57.84 -15.87
N GLU A 340 26.68 -58.81 -14.99
CA GLU A 340 27.10 -60.22 -15.06
C GLU A 340 28.48 -60.72 -14.56
N LYS A 341 28.37 -61.82 -13.79
CA LYS A 341 29.32 -62.91 -13.44
C LYS A 341 30.33 -62.55 -12.33
N GLY A 342 30.27 -63.15 -11.15
CA GLY A 342 30.35 -64.59 -10.83
C GLY A 342 31.76 -64.79 -10.24
N GLU A 343 31.99 -65.08 -8.97
CA GLU A 343 31.96 -66.39 -8.29
C GLU A 343 32.74 -66.17 -6.96
N PHE A 344 32.15 -66.45 -5.80
CA PHE A 344 32.45 -67.57 -4.89
C PHE A 344 33.68 -67.47 -3.97
N ASN A 345 33.39 -67.85 -2.70
CA ASN A 345 34.26 -68.34 -1.62
C ASN A 345 35.04 -67.32 -0.78
N ALA A 346 35.20 -67.46 0.53
CA ALA A 346 34.63 -68.31 1.58
C ALA A 346 35.16 -67.77 2.93
N ALA A 347 34.50 -68.17 4.02
CA ALA A 347 34.77 -67.99 5.47
C ALA A 347 36.24 -68.32 5.91
N PRO A 348 36.68 -68.19 7.19
CA PRO A 348 35.92 -68.15 8.48
C PRO A 348 36.44 -67.14 9.56
N ALA A 349 35.60 -66.67 10.50
CA ALA A 349 35.33 -67.11 11.89
C ALA A 349 36.45 -66.87 12.93
N GLU A 350 36.09 -66.25 14.08
CA GLU A 350 36.55 -66.65 15.43
C GLU A 350 35.69 -66.03 16.56
N ASP A 351 35.68 -66.73 17.70
CA ASP A 351 34.71 -66.90 18.79
C ASP A 351 34.54 -65.81 19.90
N LEU A 352 33.30 -65.72 20.44
CA LEU A 352 32.77 -65.77 21.86
C LEU A 352 33.59 -65.24 23.08
N PRO A 353 33.00 -64.87 24.26
CA PRO A 353 31.88 -65.53 25.00
C PRO A 353 30.81 -64.62 25.71
N VAL A 354 29.53 -65.02 25.89
CA VAL A 354 28.81 -65.84 26.93
C VAL A 354 28.63 -65.21 28.34
N ASP A 355 27.35 -64.94 28.74
CA ASP A 355 26.66 -65.36 29.99
C ASP A 355 25.28 -64.64 30.14
N ALA A 356 24.15 -65.37 30.12
CA ALA A 356 23.36 -65.87 31.28
C ALA A 356 22.33 -64.81 31.78
N LEU A 357 21.00 -65.01 31.96
CA LEU A 357 20.14 -66.13 32.34
C LEU A 357 18.64 -65.75 32.05
N ALA A 358 17.84 -66.75 31.63
CA ALA A 358 16.50 -67.17 32.13
C ALA A 358 15.44 -66.13 32.56
N ASN A 359 14.11 -66.30 32.45
CA ASN A 359 13.20 -67.33 31.94
C ASN A 359 11.76 -66.80 32.12
N VAL A 360 10.78 -67.59 31.67
CA VAL A 360 9.35 -67.65 32.05
C VAL A 360 8.44 -66.80 31.16
N GLU A 361 7.97 -67.35 30.02
CA GLU A 361 6.89 -68.35 29.81
C GLU A 361 5.49 -67.70 29.71
N VAL A 362 4.87 -67.78 28.52
CA VAL A 362 3.75 -68.67 28.13
C VAL A 362 2.40 -68.11 28.58
N GLY A 363 1.40 -67.92 27.73
CA GLY A 363 1.26 -68.26 26.32
C GLY A 363 -0.22 -68.27 25.93
N ASN A 364 -0.44 -68.72 24.70
CA ASN A 364 -1.65 -69.36 24.19
C ASN A 364 -2.94 -68.52 24.05
N ASP A 365 -3.75 -68.69 23.02
CA ASP A 365 -3.68 -69.41 21.75
C ASP A 365 -5.02 -69.08 21.05
N LYS A 366 -5.04 -69.00 19.71
CA LYS A 366 -6.14 -69.47 18.81
C LYS A 366 -7.55 -68.86 18.99
N THR A 367 -8.41 -68.62 18.01
CA THR A 367 -8.58 -69.09 16.64
C THR A 367 -9.78 -68.37 16.03
N ASN A 368 -9.61 -67.89 14.81
CA ASN A 368 -10.46 -68.12 13.63
C ASN A 368 -12.01 -68.11 13.66
N LEU A 369 -12.54 -67.30 12.73
CA LEU A 369 -13.58 -67.58 11.71
C LEU A 369 -14.96 -68.08 12.18
N SER A 370 -16.01 -67.27 11.99
CA SER A 370 -16.87 -67.33 10.79
C SER A 370 -18.15 -66.49 10.93
N ASP A 371 -18.67 -66.13 9.76
CA ASP A 371 -20.08 -65.96 9.41
C ASP A 371 -20.73 -64.58 9.21
N VAL A 372 -21.39 -64.58 8.06
CA VAL A 372 -22.05 -63.55 7.27
C VAL A 372 -23.46 -63.34 7.77
N SER A 373 -23.90 -62.09 7.90
CA SER A 373 -25.29 -61.63 7.67
C SER A 373 -25.38 -60.10 7.82
N ALA A 374 -25.67 -59.39 6.73
CA ALA A 374 -26.20 -58.02 6.73
C ALA A 374 -27.72 -58.04 7.11
N PRO A 375 -28.46 -56.91 7.31
CA PRO A 375 -28.12 -55.52 6.99
C PRO A 375 -28.61 -54.42 7.97
N ASN A 376 -28.15 -53.19 7.68
CA ASN A 376 -28.88 -51.91 7.73
C ASN A 376 -28.89 -51.01 9.00
N VAL A 377 -28.63 -49.72 8.71
CA VAL A 377 -28.99 -48.45 9.38
C VAL A 377 -28.14 -47.95 10.59
N GLU A 378 -27.60 -46.73 10.38
CA GLU A 378 -27.01 -45.72 11.29
C GLU A 378 -27.79 -45.52 12.64
N PRO A 379 -27.29 -44.83 13.71
CA PRO A 379 -26.30 -43.74 13.70
C PRO A 379 -25.33 -43.59 14.92
N THR A 380 -24.20 -42.92 14.65
CA THR A 380 -23.44 -41.92 15.43
C THR A 380 -23.37 -41.92 16.97
N ASN A 381 -22.12 -42.10 17.45
CA ASN A 381 -21.36 -41.42 18.54
C ASN A 381 -21.87 -41.52 20.00
N PRO A 382 -21.04 -41.34 21.06
CA PRO A 382 -19.64 -40.83 21.10
C PRO A 382 -18.69 -41.64 22.02
N VAL A 383 -17.40 -41.26 22.11
CA VAL A 383 -16.67 -40.95 23.37
C VAL A 383 -15.16 -40.81 23.11
N SER A 384 -14.62 -39.80 23.76
CA SER A 384 -13.26 -39.25 23.78
C SER A 384 -12.28 -40.09 24.64
N PRO A 385 -11.03 -39.64 24.93
CA PRO A 385 -9.80 -40.31 24.50
C PRO A 385 -9.02 -40.95 25.66
N SER A 386 -8.09 -41.86 25.35
CA SER A 386 -6.99 -42.22 26.24
C SER A 386 -5.65 -42.03 25.54
N LEU A 387 -4.79 -41.28 26.21
CA LEU A 387 -3.40 -40.98 25.89
C LEU A 387 -2.57 -42.26 25.93
N ASP A 388 -1.62 -42.41 25.01
CA ASP A 388 -0.28 -42.83 25.44
C ASP A 388 0.79 -42.20 24.54
N GLU A 389 1.73 -41.53 25.21
CA GLU A 389 2.93 -40.96 24.63
C GLU A 389 4.02 -42.04 24.57
N THR A 390 4.72 -42.15 23.43
CA THR A 390 6.20 -42.11 23.34
C THR A 390 6.67 -42.63 21.97
N ARG A 391 7.10 -41.72 21.10
CA ARG A 391 8.08 -42.02 20.05
C ARG A 391 8.88 -40.74 19.73
N PRO A 392 10.21 -40.80 19.61
CA PRO A 392 11.01 -39.60 19.34
C PRO A 392 10.74 -39.11 17.91
N MET A 393 10.29 -37.86 17.78
CA MET A 393 10.13 -37.23 16.47
C MET A 393 11.50 -36.95 15.85
N ARG A 394 11.80 -37.66 14.76
CA ARG A 394 12.82 -37.26 13.77
C ARG A 394 12.48 -35.87 13.24
N ALA A 395 13.45 -34.97 13.24
CA ALA A 395 13.38 -33.69 12.57
C ALA A 395 13.25 -33.90 11.06
N TYR A 396 12.12 -33.47 10.47
CA TYR A 396 11.95 -33.38 9.02
C TYR A 396 12.45 -32.01 8.54
N SER A 397 13.44 -32.02 7.66
CA SER A 397 13.80 -30.88 6.82
C SER A 397 12.78 -30.76 5.69
N SER A 398 11.91 -29.75 5.72
CA SER A 398 11.00 -29.46 4.62
C SER A 398 11.69 -28.64 3.54
N SER A 399 11.57 -29.08 2.28
CA SER A 399 12.12 -28.43 1.09
C SER A 399 11.30 -27.19 0.67
N PRO A 400 11.89 -26.22 -0.05
CA PRO A 400 11.23 -24.97 -0.45
C PRO A 400 10.00 -25.18 -1.38
N GLU A 401 10.01 -26.24 -2.19
CA GLU A 401 8.96 -26.56 -3.17
C GLU A 401 7.65 -27.00 -2.49
N ALA A 402 7.74 -27.72 -1.37
CA ALA A 402 6.56 -28.11 -0.59
C ALA A 402 5.86 -26.91 0.07
N LEU A 403 6.62 -25.87 0.45
CA LEU A 403 6.06 -24.64 1.00
C LEU A 403 5.35 -23.77 -0.06
N ILE A 404 5.74 -23.90 -1.33
CA ILE A 404 5.13 -23.18 -2.46
C ILE A 404 3.79 -23.82 -2.84
N SER A 405 3.72 -25.15 -2.95
CA SER A 405 2.46 -25.83 -3.29
C SER A 405 1.39 -25.64 -2.21
N ILE A 406 1.78 -25.68 -0.92
CA ILE A 406 0.88 -25.43 0.22
C ILE A 406 0.35 -23.98 0.20
N LYS A 407 1.17 -23.02 -0.25
CA LYS A 407 0.79 -21.61 -0.32
C LYS A 407 -0.17 -21.32 -1.47
N GLU A 408 0.04 -21.95 -2.63
CA GLU A 408 -0.87 -21.87 -3.78
C GLU A 408 -2.23 -22.54 -3.51
N GLU A 409 -2.21 -23.63 -2.75
CA GLU A 409 -3.43 -24.33 -2.32
C GLU A 409 -4.22 -23.52 -1.28
N LEU A 410 -3.54 -22.90 -0.32
CA LEU A 410 -4.12 -21.92 0.60
C LEU A 410 -4.67 -20.67 -0.12
N GLU A 411 -4.05 -20.26 -1.23
CA GLU A 411 -4.51 -19.17 -2.10
C GLU A 411 -5.84 -19.49 -2.79
N ARG A 412 -5.95 -20.68 -3.38
CA ARG A 412 -7.21 -21.16 -3.97
C ARG A 412 -8.32 -21.32 -2.92
N ILE A 413 -7.99 -21.78 -1.72
CA ILE A 413 -8.95 -21.90 -0.60
C ILE A 413 -9.40 -20.52 -0.10
N GLY A 414 -8.47 -19.56 0.05
CA GLY A 414 -8.78 -18.18 0.47
C GLY A 414 -9.69 -17.42 -0.50
N GLN A 415 -9.52 -17.66 -1.81
CA GLN A 415 -10.38 -17.09 -2.84
C GLN A 415 -11.77 -17.76 -2.88
N ARG A 416 -11.86 -19.08 -2.68
CA ARG A 416 -13.15 -19.81 -2.56
C ARG A 416 -13.98 -19.39 -1.35
N ILE A 417 -13.35 -18.87 -0.29
CA ILE A 417 -14.02 -18.41 0.94
C ILE A 417 -14.25 -16.88 0.93
N SER A 418 -13.96 -16.19 -0.19
CA SER A 418 -14.06 -14.72 -0.33
C SER A 418 -13.25 -13.95 0.72
N ARG A 419 -12.06 -14.45 1.10
CA ARG A 419 -11.14 -13.83 2.06
C ARG A 419 -9.68 -13.85 1.57
N PRO A 420 -9.32 -13.07 0.53
CA PRO A 420 -7.96 -13.01 -0.02
C PRO A 420 -6.92 -12.44 0.98
N GLU A 421 -7.36 -11.80 2.07
CA GLU A 421 -6.48 -11.30 3.14
C GLU A 421 -5.73 -12.43 3.87
N LEU A 422 -6.32 -13.63 3.99
CA LEU A 422 -5.73 -14.76 4.73
C LEU A 422 -4.42 -15.28 4.13
N VAL A 423 -4.24 -15.08 2.82
CA VAL A 423 -3.10 -15.52 2.02
C VAL A 423 -1.90 -14.60 2.22
N ARG A 424 -2.17 -13.29 2.22
CA ARG A 424 -1.16 -12.23 2.37
C ARG A 424 -1.00 -11.82 3.82
N SER A 425 -1.37 -12.71 4.74
CA SER A 425 -1.28 -12.44 6.16
C SER A 425 -0.50 -13.53 6.85
N ASP A 426 0.31 -13.11 7.80
CA ASP A 426 0.98 -13.96 8.75
C ASP A 426 -0.06 -14.38 9.78
N GLY A 427 -0.39 -15.67 9.79
CA GLY A 427 -1.36 -16.30 10.69
C GLY A 427 -0.73 -16.93 11.93
N ARG A 428 0.58 -16.70 12.17
CA ARG A 428 1.29 -17.16 13.37
C ARG A 428 0.60 -16.64 14.64
N TYR A 429 0.82 -17.32 15.77
CA TYR A 429 0.16 -16.96 17.01
C TYR A 429 0.61 -15.56 17.47
N PRO A 430 -0.31 -14.60 17.70
CA PRO A 430 0.04 -13.22 17.95
C PRO A 430 0.53 -13.00 19.39
N VAL A 431 1.67 -12.33 19.51
CA VAL A 431 2.27 -11.93 20.79
C VAL A 431 2.05 -10.43 21.00
N TYR A 432 1.54 -10.09 22.17
CA TYR A 432 1.45 -8.73 22.70
C TYR A 432 2.73 -8.43 23.48
N VAL A 433 3.62 -7.61 22.92
CA VAL A 433 4.92 -7.30 23.50
C VAL A 433 4.80 -6.04 24.36
N LEU A 434 5.03 -6.19 25.66
CA LEU A 434 5.22 -5.09 26.61
C LEU A 434 6.70 -4.68 26.54
N LEU A 435 7.01 -3.64 25.77
CA LEU A 435 8.36 -3.16 25.52
C LEU A 435 8.73 -2.06 26.52
N THR A 436 9.88 -2.18 27.15
CA THR A 436 10.45 -1.12 27.99
C THR A 436 11.98 -1.25 28.09
N THR A 437 12.63 -0.36 28.84
CA THR A 437 14.04 -0.52 29.24
C THR A 437 14.15 -0.51 30.77
N GLN A 438 14.91 -1.45 31.32
CA GLN A 438 15.13 -1.56 32.77
C GLN A 438 15.86 -0.32 33.28
N LYS A 439 16.92 0.09 32.57
CA LYS A 439 17.71 1.26 32.94
C LYS A 439 16.89 2.54 32.82
N GLY A 440 16.09 2.69 31.77
CA GLY A 440 15.23 3.86 31.61
C GLY A 440 14.18 3.97 32.73
N LEU A 441 13.54 2.87 33.12
CA LEU A 441 12.60 2.87 34.24
C LEU A 441 13.28 3.21 35.57
N SER A 442 14.43 2.61 35.86
CA SER A 442 15.19 2.92 37.08
C SER A 442 15.71 4.36 37.09
N THR A 443 16.16 4.90 35.95
CA THR A 443 16.63 6.28 35.83
C THR A 443 15.50 7.28 36.03
N GLN A 444 14.31 7.02 35.47
CA GLN A 444 13.18 7.94 35.58
C GLN A 444 12.45 7.88 36.92
N TYR A 445 12.21 6.67 37.46
CA TYR A 445 11.30 6.46 38.60
C TYR A 445 11.99 5.87 39.84
N GLY A 446 13.31 5.67 39.80
CA GLY A 446 14.07 4.95 40.81
C GLY A 446 13.78 3.44 40.82
N ASP A 447 14.63 2.66 41.50
CA ASP A 447 14.52 1.19 41.51
C ASP A 447 13.21 0.68 42.13
N GLN A 448 12.71 1.37 43.17
CA GLN A 448 11.42 1.03 43.78
C GLN A 448 10.25 1.32 42.84
N GLY A 449 10.29 2.44 42.11
CA GLY A 449 9.29 2.78 41.10
C GLY A 449 9.29 1.78 39.95
N ALA A 450 10.48 1.47 39.42
CA ALA A 450 10.67 0.47 38.38
C ALA A 450 10.13 -0.91 38.79
N ALA A 451 10.41 -1.37 40.02
CA ALA A 451 9.91 -2.65 40.52
C ALA A 451 8.36 -2.69 40.64
N LYS A 452 7.73 -1.58 41.07
CA LYS A 452 6.26 -1.47 41.10
C LYS A 452 5.67 -1.54 39.69
N ILE A 453 6.28 -0.82 38.74
CA ILE A 453 5.85 -0.81 37.34
C ILE A 453 5.99 -2.21 36.72
N GLU A 454 7.10 -2.90 36.97
CA GLU A 454 7.29 -4.29 36.56
C GLU A 454 6.21 -5.22 37.14
N GLY A 455 5.87 -5.05 38.42
CA GLY A 455 4.78 -5.77 39.06
C GLY A 455 3.43 -5.58 38.35
N GLU A 456 3.08 -4.36 37.97
CA GLU A 456 1.86 -4.07 37.20
C GLU A 456 1.93 -4.59 35.75
N MET A 457 3.07 -4.49 35.07
CA MET A 457 3.25 -5.09 33.75
C MET A 457 3.06 -6.61 33.78
N LYS A 458 3.57 -7.29 34.82
CA LYS A 458 3.33 -8.74 35.03
C LYS A 458 1.85 -9.04 35.22
N ARG A 459 1.13 -8.22 36.01
CA ARG A 459 -0.33 -8.37 36.18
C ARG A 459 -1.10 -8.17 34.88
N LEU A 460 -0.71 -7.18 34.08
CA LEU A 460 -1.29 -6.94 32.76
C LEU A 460 -1.02 -8.10 31.79
N SER A 461 0.22 -8.59 31.72
CA SER A 461 0.57 -9.75 30.89
C SER A 461 -0.29 -10.96 31.23
N ASN A 462 -0.42 -11.29 32.52
CA ASN A 462 -1.28 -12.37 33.00
C ASN A 462 -2.77 -12.15 32.65
N ALA A 463 -3.24 -10.89 32.67
CA ALA A 463 -4.61 -10.56 32.29
C ALA A 463 -4.87 -10.83 30.79
N ILE A 464 -3.92 -10.49 29.93
CA ILE A 464 -4.02 -10.67 28.47
C ILE A 464 -4.00 -12.16 28.11
N GLU A 465 -3.10 -12.94 28.70
CA GLU A 465 -2.98 -14.39 28.43
C GLU A 465 -4.23 -15.19 28.80
N ARG A 466 -4.98 -14.75 29.83
CA ARG A 466 -6.24 -15.40 30.23
C ARG A 466 -7.30 -15.41 29.12
N SER A 467 -7.20 -14.50 28.14
CA SER A 467 -8.11 -14.45 26.99
C SER A 467 -7.91 -15.61 26.00
N ARG A 468 -6.80 -16.36 26.08
CA ARG A 468 -6.39 -17.45 25.14
C ARG A 468 -6.30 -17.04 23.66
N ARG A 469 -6.27 -15.74 23.37
CA ARG A 469 -6.19 -15.20 21.99
C ARG A 469 -4.87 -14.52 21.68
N TRP A 470 -4.16 -14.13 22.73
CA TRP A 470 -2.89 -13.43 22.68
C TRP A 470 -1.96 -14.11 23.68
N LYS A 471 -0.70 -14.28 23.28
CA LYS A 471 0.39 -14.42 24.25
C LYS A 471 0.78 -13.03 24.70
N ALA A 472 1.23 -12.86 25.94
CA ALA A 472 1.84 -11.61 26.36
C ALA A 472 3.31 -11.87 26.72
N LEU A 473 4.17 -10.93 26.34
CA LEU A 473 5.61 -11.02 26.60
C LEU A 473 6.10 -9.71 27.19
N LEU A 474 6.70 -9.76 28.37
CA LEU A 474 7.50 -8.66 28.91
C LEU A 474 8.88 -8.70 28.25
N PHE A 475 9.26 -7.60 27.61
CA PHE A 475 10.53 -7.47 26.93
C PHE A 475 11.24 -6.18 27.36
N PHE A 476 12.19 -6.34 28.28
CA PHE A 476 13.13 -5.29 28.66
C PHE A 476 14.28 -5.33 27.66
N ALA A 477 14.33 -4.35 26.76
CA ALA A 477 15.20 -4.40 25.59
C ALA A 477 16.69 -4.40 25.93
N ASP A 478 17.06 -3.84 27.09
CA ASP A 478 18.41 -3.69 27.61
C ASP A 478 18.80 -4.72 28.68
N ASP A 479 17.88 -5.59 29.10
CA ASP A 479 18.15 -6.63 30.10
C ASP A 479 18.78 -7.87 29.44
N PRO A 480 20.05 -8.22 29.75
CA PRO A 480 20.71 -9.40 29.19
C PRO A 480 20.01 -10.72 29.57
N VAL A 481 19.39 -10.81 30.74
CA VAL A 481 18.71 -12.04 31.18
C VAL A 481 17.49 -12.32 30.30
N ILE A 482 16.72 -11.29 29.96
CA ILE A 482 15.51 -11.43 29.15
C ILE A 482 15.87 -11.61 27.68
N THR A 483 16.78 -10.80 27.16
CA THR A 483 17.20 -10.83 25.74
C THR A 483 17.91 -12.15 25.37
N ASN A 484 18.75 -12.70 26.25
CA ASN A 484 19.42 -13.99 26.03
C ASN A 484 18.44 -15.17 25.89
N ARG A 485 17.26 -15.14 26.53
CA ARG A 485 16.22 -16.18 26.38
C ARG A 485 15.67 -16.30 24.94
N PHE A 486 15.90 -15.27 24.13
CA PHE A 486 15.49 -15.22 22.73
C PHE A 486 16.69 -15.18 21.77
N GLY A 487 17.93 -15.18 22.28
CA GLY A 487 19.13 -14.99 21.49
C GLY A 487 19.20 -13.60 20.84
N VAL A 488 18.68 -12.58 21.53
CA VAL A 488 18.68 -11.18 21.08
C VAL A 488 19.81 -10.45 21.80
N GLN A 489 20.50 -9.53 21.11
CA GLN A 489 21.51 -8.69 21.74
C GLN A 489 20.84 -7.59 22.59
N PRO A 490 21.31 -7.33 23.83
CA PRO A 490 20.79 -6.23 24.64
C PRO A 490 20.95 -4.88 23.93
N ALA A 491 19.85 -4.13 23.87
CA ALA A 491 19.81 -2.79 23.33
C ALA A 491 20.50 -1.78 24.26
N ARG A 492 20.96 -0.66 23.69
CA ARG A 492 21.42 0.49 24.45
C ARG A 492 20.18 1.30 24.87
N PRO A 493 19.91 1.51 26.18
CA PRO A 493 18.64 2.05 26.66
C PRO A 493 18.22 3.41 26.08
N ALA A 494 19.19 4.29 25.80
CA ALA A 494 18.96 5.62 25.27
C ALA A 494 19.04 5.73 23.74
N ASP A 495 19.32 4.61 23.04
CA ASP A 495 19.45 4.59 21.58
C ASP A 495 18.22 3.93 20.94
N PRO A 496 17.31 4.73 20.34
CA PRO A 496 16.07 4.22 19.75
C PRO A 496 16.35 3.22 18.61
N TRP A 497 17.47 3.37 17.88
CA TRP A 497 17.82 2.44 16.80
C TRP A 497 18.19 1.06 17.33
N SER A 498 18.95 1.00 18.43
CA SER A 498 19.29 -0.28 19.07
C SER A 498 18.04 -1.02 19.59
N ILE A 499 17.05 -0.28 20.13
CA ILE A 499 15.78 -0.84 20.59
C ILE A 499 14.96 -1.37 19.39
N LYS A 500 14.92 -0.63 18.28
CA LYS A 500 14.31 -1.10 17.03
C LYS A 500 14.95 -2.41 16.56
N LEU A 501 16.28 -2.49 16.51
CA LEU A 501 16.98 -3.72 16.10
C LEU A 501 16.66 -4.90 17.02
N ALA A 502 16.60 -4.67 18.34
CA ALA A 502 16.20 -5.69 19.31
C ALA A 502 14.77 -6.21 19.07
N LEU A 503 13.81 -5.35 18.69
CA LEU A 503 12.46 -5.78 18.29
C LEU A 503 12.46 -6.63 17.01
N ILE A 504 13.30 -6.29 16.03
CA ILE A 504 13.41 -7.06 14.79
C ILE A 504 13.98 -8.45 15.08
N ASP A 505 15.04 -8.51 15.90
CA ASP A 505 15.64 -9.76 16.35
C ASP A 505 14.63 -10.59 17.16
N LEU A 506 13.80 -9.95 17.99
CA LEU A 506 12.71 -10.59 18.71
C LEU A 506 11.65 -11.19 17.76
N ASP A 507 11.17 -10.48 16.73
CA ASP A 507 10.22 -11.06 15.75
C ASP A 507 10.83 -12.27 15.03
N ARG A 508 12.15 -12.22 14.72
CA ARG A 508 12.89 -13.36 14.16
C ARG A 508 12.97 -14.52 15.14
N ALA A 509 13.18 -14.27 16.43
CA ALA A 509 13.20 -15.30 17.46
C ALA A 509 11.81 -15.94 17.67
N LEU A 510 10.75 -15.14 17.74
CA LEU A 510 9.36 -15.59 17.86
C LEU A 510 8.95 -16.46 16.67
N ARG A 511 9.45 -16.14 15.46
CA ARG A 511 9.22 -16.96 14.26
C ARG A 511 9.61 -18.42 14.43
N ARG A 512 10.72 -18.70 15.10
CA ARG A 512 11.19 -20.08 15.35
C ARG A 512 10.23 -20.88 16.24
N ARG A 513 9.33 -20.19 16.96
CA ARG A 513 8.31 -20.77 17.85
C ARG A 513 6.91 -20.79 17.27
N GLY A 514 6.74 -20.44 15.98
CA GLY A 514 5.41 -20.29 15.36
C GLY A 514 4.63 -19.06 15.85
N GLU A 515 5.32 -18.12 16.49
CA GLU A 515 4.77 -16.89 17.06
C GLU A 515 5.19 -15.67 16.21
N MET A 516 4.51 -14.54 16.37
CA MET A 516 4.87 -13.27 15.74
C MET A 516 4.54 -12.08 16.64
N ILE A 517 5.24 -10.95 16.46
CA ILE A 517 4.79 -9.68 17.05
C ILE A 517 3.44 -9.31 16.41
N GLY A 518 2.39 -9.32 17.21
CA GLY A 518 1.04 -8.93 16.80
C GLY A 518 0.68 -7.51 17.21
N ALA A 519 1.24 -7.03 18.32
CA ALA A 519 1.15 -5.64 18.76
C ALA A 519 2.25 -5.35 19.78
N VAL A 520 2.66 -4.09 19.89
CA VAL A 520 3.64 -3.63 20.88
C VAL A 520 3.01 -2.53 21.74
N LEU A 521 3.15 -2.65 23.05
CA LEU A 521 2.87 -1.60 24.01
C LEU A 521 4.19 -1.12 24.60
N ILE A 522 4.60 0.09 24.26
CA ILE A 522 5.73 0.77 24.88
C ILE A 522 5.30 1.23 26.27
N VAL A 523 5.99 0.79 27.31
CA VAL A 523 5.71 1.16 28.70
C VAL A 523 6.77 2.16 29.16
N GLY A 524 6.34 3.41 29.33
CA GLY A 524 7.20 4.56 29.67
C GLY A 524 7.11 5.70 28.64
N GLY A 525 7.46 6.90 29.11
CA GLY A 525 7.61 8.10 28.27
C GLY A 525 8.87 8.05 27.39
N PRO A 526 9.15 9.13 26.62
CA PRO A 526 10.38 9.26 25.85
C PRO A 526 11.65 9.17 26.72
N GLU A 527 11.55 9.44 28.02
CA GLU A 527 12.64 9.32 29.00
C GLU A 527 13.04 7.86 29.25
N VAL A 528 12.12 6.91 29.05
CA VAL A 528 12.32 5.47 29.28
C VAL A 528 12.59 4.73 27.96
N VAL A 529 11.76 4.98 26.96
CA VAL A 529 11.93 4.45 25.60
C VAL A 529 11.88 5.64 24.63
N PRO A 530 13.02 6.09 24.10
CA PRO A 530 13.08 7.32 23.31
C PRO A 530 12.27 7.24 22.02
N PHE A 531 11.77 8.37 21.56
CA PHE A 531 11.28 8.51 20.18
C PHE A 531 12.44 8.43 19.19
N HIS A 532 12.16 8.02 17.96
CA HIS A 532 13.05 8.32 16.86
C HIS A 532 12.87 9.77 16.45
N HIS A 533 13.96 10.51 16.23
CA HIS A 533 13.94 11.83 15.62
C HIS A 533 14.16 11.68 14.11
N LEU A 534 13.07 11.74 13.36
CA LEU A 534 13.07 11.57 11.90
C LEU A 534 13.23 12.93 11.20
N PRO A 535 13.80 12.97 9.98
CA PRO A 535 13.88 14.20 9.20
C PRO A 535 12.50 14.82 8.99
N ASN A 536 12.40 16.15 9.15
CA ASN A 536 11.18 16.88 8.82
C ASN A 536 11.10 17.08 7.30
N PRO A 537 10.10 16.50 6.60
CA PRO A 537 10.05 16.60 5.15
C PRO A 537 9.48 17.94 4.64
N VAL A 538 9.03 18.81 5.56
CA VAL A 538 8.37 20.10 5.36
C VAL A 538 9.27 21.24 5.88
N GLU A 539 9.21 22.41 5.25
CA GLU A 539 9.79 23.66 5.78
C GLU A 539 8.77 24.33 6.71
N ASP A 540 8.95 24.14 8.02
CA ASP A 540 8.25 24.78 9.13
C ASP A 540 9.18 24.84 10.36
N ASN A 541 8.65 25.23 11.52
CA ASN A 541 9.46 25.39 12.74
C ASN A 541 10.00 24.09 13.35
N ASP A 542 9.54 22.91 12.90
CA ASP A 542 9.99 21.66 13.49
C ASP A 542 11.39 21.27 12.98
N ALA A 543 12.35 21.09 13.88
CA ALA A 543 13.69 20.61 13.50
C ALA A 543 13.67 19.13 13.05
N PHE A 544 12.84 18.32 13.68
CA PHE A 544 12.70 16.89 13.42
C PHE A 544 11.31 16.42 13.84
N VAL A 545 10.91 15.22 13.42
CA VAL A 545 9.66 14.59 13.85
C VAL A 545 9.95 13.48 14.86
N ALA A 546 9.56 13.68 16.12
CA ALA A 546 9.58 12.64 17.14
C ALA A 546 8.53 11.56 16.81
N SER A 547 8.94 10.30 16.62
CA SER A 547 8.08 9.26 16.07
C SER A 547 8.32 7.88 16.70
N ASP A 548 7.23 7.14 16.89
CA ASP A 548 7.23 5.71 17.22
C ASP A 548 7.15 4.82 15.96
N ASN A 549 6.97 5.39 14.76
CA ASN A 549 6.80 4.60 13.55
C ASN A 549 7.94 3.61 13.27
N PRO A 550 9.22 3.94 13.49
CA PRO A 550 10.27 2.95 13.25
C PRO A 550 10.16 1.70 14.14
N TYR A 551 9.49 1.77 15.30
CA TYR A 551 9.18 0.60 16.13
C TYR A 551 8.05 -0.29 15.56
N THR A 552 7.36 0.16 14.51
CA THR A 552 6.24 -0.54 13.86
C THR A 552 6.65 -1.41 12.67
N THR A 553 7.90 -1.31 12.21
CA THR A 553 8.38 -1.96 10.98
C THR A 553 9.73 -2.66 11.17
N ARG A 554 9.98 -3.71 10.39
CA ARG A 554 11.29 -4.37 10.30
C ARG A 554 12.25 -3.72 9.32
N ASP A 555 11.76 -3.00 8.32
CA ASP A 555 12.59 -2.43 7.27
C ASP A 555 12.87 -0.93 7.50
N GLU A 556 13.52 -0.30 6.53
CA GLU A 556 13.82 1.13 6.55
C GLU A 556 12.59 2.00 6.23
N ASN A 557 11.52 1.41 5.69
CA ASN A 557 10.31 2.14 5.32
C ASN A 557 9.39 2.34 6.53
N TYR A 558 9.69 3.38 7.31
CA TYR A 558 8.91 3.77 8.49
C TYR A 558 7.57 4.47 8.17
N PHE A 559 7.18 4.64 6.90
CA PHE A 559 5.88 5.23 6.56
C PHE A 559 4.73 4.22 6.65
N VAL A 560 5.02 2.92 6.51
CA VAL A 560 4.01 1.85 6.48
C VAL A 560 4.24 0.88 7.64
N PRO A 561 3.39 0.90 8.68
CA PRO A 561 3.53 0.02 9.83
C PRO A 561 3.21 -1.44 9.47
N GLU A 562 3.97 -2.39 10.02
CA GLU A 562 3.73 -3.84 9.91
C GLU A 562 2.92 -4.39 11.10
N TRP A 563 2.99 -3.74 12.26
CA TRP A 563 2.19 -4.06 13.44
C TRP A 563 1.82 -2.79 14.23
N PRO A 564 0.70 -2.84 14.98
CA PRO A 564 0.29 -1.71 15.82
C PRO A 564 1.22 -1.52 17.02
N VAL A 565 1.56 -0.26 17.26
CA VAL A 565 2.29 0.21 18.44
C VAL A 565 1.41 1.20 19.20
N GLY A 566 1.33 1.06 20.52
CA GLY A 566 0.84 2.09 21.42
C GLY A 566 1.86 2.36 22.52
N ARG A 567 1.78 3.53 23.15
CA ARG A 567 2.69 3.94 24.23
C ARG A 567 1.92 4.36 25.48
N LEU A 568 2.33 3.89 26.65
CA LEU A 568 1.83 4.35 27.96
C LEU A 568 2.89 5.26 28.61
N PRO A 569 2.76 6.59 28.44
CA PRO A 569 3.65 7.54 29.11
C PRO A 569 3.27 7.74 30.59
N GLY A 570 4.27 8.02 31.43
CA GLY A 570 4.10 8.33 32.86
C GLY A 570 4.22 9.80 33.22
N GLY A 571 4.42 10.69 32.24
CA GLY A 571 4.83 12.08 32.46
C GLY A 571 6.35 12.22 32.60
N ALA A 572 6.87 13.43 32.45
CA ALA A 572 8.31 13.74 32.52
C ALA A 572 8.87 13.78 33.95
N ASN A 573 8.02 13.74 34.97
CA ASN A 573 8.43 13.76 36.38
C ASN A 573 8.87 12.36 36.88
N GLU A 574 9.47 12.32 38.07
CA GLU A 574 9.91 11.07 38.71
C GLU A 574 8.75 10.27 39.35
N ASN A 575 7.49 10.73 39.27
CA ASN A 575 6.36 10.08 39.90
C ASN A 575 5.74 9.01 38.98
N PRO A 576 5.80 7.71 39.32
CA PRO A 576 5.25 6.66 38.47
C PRO A 576 3.71 6.52 38.53
N GLU A 577 3.01 7.34 39.31
CA GLU A 577 1.58 7.19 39.59
C GLU A 577 0.70 7.15 38.33
N LEU A 578 0.95 8.04 37.36
CA LEU A 578 0.19 8.05 36.10
C LEU A 578 0.33 6.71 35.36
N LEU A 579 1.57 6.22 35.25
CA LEU A 579 1.89 4.99 34.55
C LEU A 579 1.30 3.77 35.27
N LEU A 580 1.42 3.72 36.60
CA LEU A 580 0.83 2.67 37.43
C LEU A 580 -0.70 2.65 37.32
N LEU A 581 -1.35 3.81 37.38
CA LEU A 581 -2.79 3.94 37.21
C LEU A 581 -3.23 3.46 35.82
N ALA A 582 -2.50 3.84 34.77
CA ALA A 582 -2.77 3.42 33.41
C ALA A 582 -2.62 1.90 33.23
N LEU A 583 -1.54 1.31 33.74
CA LEU A 583 -1.30 -0.15 33.69
C LEU A 583 -2.36 -0.92 34.48
N ALA A 584 -2.73 -0.46 35.68
CA ALA A 584 -3.73 -1.09 36.52
C ALA A 584 -5.13 -1.04 35.87
N SER A 585 -5.51 0.12 35.32
CA SER A 585 -6.76 0.30 34.58
C SER A 585 -6.82 -0.62 33.35
N LEU A 586 -5.71 -0.71 32.62
CA LEU A 586 -5.60 -1.58 31.46
C LEU A 586 -5.67 -3.07 31.84
N GLY A 587 -4.99 -3.47 32.91
CA GLY A 587 -5.04 -4.83 33.45
C GLY A 587 -6.47 -5.21 33.86
N ALA A 588 -7.18 -4.34 34.59
CA ALA A 588 -8.57 -4.56 34.97
C ALA A 588 -9.49 -4.72 33.75
N HIS A 589 -9.26 -3.93 32.69
CA HIS A 589 -10.03 -4.03 31.45
C HIS A 589 -9.85 -5.40 30.76
N HIS A 590 -8.61 -5.86 30.60
CA HIS A 590 -8.31 -7.16 29.98
C HIS A 590 -8.79 -8.34 30.84
N GLN A 591 -8.76 -8.21 32.18
CA GLN A 591 -9.35 -9.20 33.09
C GLN A 591 -10.86 -9.32 32.89
N ALA A 592 -11.58 -8.20 32.77
CA ALA A 592 -13.03 -8.20 32.53
C ALA A 592 -13.37 -8.91 31.20
N ILE A 593 -12.61 -8.64 30.13
CA ILE A 593 -12.75 -9.32 28.84
C ILE A 593 -12.50 -10.83 28.97
N GLY A 594 -11.46 -11.22 29.71
CA GLY A 594 -11.12 -12.62 29.96
C GLY A 594 -12.24 -13.39 30.68
N ILE A 595 -12.88 -12.78 31.68
CA ILE A 595 -13.99 -13.38 32.43
C ILE A 595 -15.22 -13.57 31.52
N ASP A 596 -15.58 -12.56 30.73
CA ASP A 596 -16.71 -12.64 29.81
C ASP A 596 -16.56 -13.77 28.80
N SER A 597 -15.34 -14.02 28.29
CA SER A 597 -15.04 -15.09 27.35
C SER A 597 -15.33 -16.51 27.89
N ARG A 598 -15.30 -16.69 29.22
CA ARG A 598 -15.50 -17.97 29.93
C ARG A 598 -16.93 -18.27 30.32
N GLN A 599 -17.87 -17.32 30.20
CA GLN A 599 -19.25 -17.58 30.60
C GLN A 599 -19.93 -18.62 29.69
N PRO A 600 -20.57 -19.67 30.27
CA PRO A 600 -21.34 -20.64 29.52
C PRO A 600 -22.48 -19.99 28.71
N TRP A 601 -22.82 -20.58 27.57
CA TRP A 601 -23.83 -20.04 26.65
C TRP A 601 -25.20 -19.83 27.33
N HIS A 602 -25.59 -20.70 28.27
CA HIS A 602 -26.85 -20.60 29.01
C HIS A 602 -26.90 -19.38 29.92
N ARG A 603 -25.77 -18.96 30.52
CA ARG A 603 -25.71 -17.77 31.38
C ARG A 603 -25.73 -16.48 30.57
N ARG A 604 -25.12 -16.49 29.37
CA ARG A 604 -25.21 -15.41 28.38
C ARG A 604 -26.62 -15.29 27.78
N LEU A 605 -27.30 -16.43 27.57
CA LEU A 605 -28.69 -16.45 27.13
C LEU A 605 -29.61 -15.97 28.25
N TYR A 606 -29.42 -16.44 29.48
CA TYR A 606 -30.18 -16.01 30.65
C TYR A 606 -30.05 -14.51 30.89
N THR A 607 -28.83 -13.93 30.81
CA THR A 607 -28.64 -12.46 30.93
C THR A 607 -29.27 -11.68 29.79
N ARG A 608 -29.32 -12.23 28.57
CA ARG A 608 -30.04 -11.63 27.43
C ARG A 608 -31.56 -11.71 27.58
N VAL A 609 -32.06 -12.86 28.03
CA VAL A 609 -33.49 -13.14 28.24
C VAL A 609 -34.01 -12.37 29.44
N SER A 610 -33.25 -12.27 30.53
CA SER A 610 -33.62 -11.48 31.71
C SER A 610 -33.60 -9.98 31.42
N ALA A 611 -32.64 -9.49 30.64
CA ALA A 611 -32.65 -8.11 30.14
C ALA A 611 -33.85 -7.86 29.22
N TRP A 612 -34.17 -8.79 28.32
CA TRP A 612 -35.33 -8.69 27.43
C TRP A 612 -36.68 -8.76 28.17
N LEU A 613 -36.81 -9.65 29.17
CA LEU A 613 -37.99 -9.77 30.02
C LEU A 613 -38.19 -8.52 30.88
N ALA A 614 -37.11 -7.97 31.46
CA ALA A 614 -37.14 -6.71 32.20
C ALA A 614 -37.57 -5.51 31.33
N HIS A 615 -37.38 -5.58 30.01
CA HIS A 615 -37.85 -4.59 29.05
C HIS A 615 -39.31 -4.79 28.60
N ARG A 616 -39.95 -5.92 28.91
CA ARG A 616 -41.28 -6.30 28.37
C ARG A 616 -42.39 -6.33 29.42
N SER A 617 -42.09 -6.50 30.71
CA SER A 617 -43.07 -6.40 31.80
C SER A 617 -43.12 -4.96 32.34
N GLY A 618 -43.99 -4.14 31.77
CA GLY A 618 -44.20 -2.74 32.17
C GLY A 618 -44.82 -2.59 33.56
N GLY A 619 -43.97 -2.44 34.59
CA GLY A 619 -44.35 -2.00 35.93
C GLY A 619 -43.46 -0.85 36.38
N SER A 620 -44.08 0.29 36.71
CA SER A 620 -43.44 1.50 37.23
C SER A 620 -42.59 1.24 38.48
N VAL A 621 -41.60 2.11 38.69
CA VAL A 621 -40.63 2.20 39.80
C VAL A 621 -39.31 1.43 39.57
N VAL A 622 -38.40 1.99 38.78
CA VAL A 622 -37.29 2.87 39.24
C VAL A 622 -36.71 3.54 37.99
N ASN A 623 -36.73 4.87 37.97
CA ASN A 623 -35.93 5.70 37.08
C ASN A 623 -34.43 5.41 37.32
N SER A 624 -33.92 4.33 36.76
CA SER A 624 -32.49 4.08 36.59
C SER A 624 -32.15 4.63 35.20
N LYS A 625 -31.74 5.90 35.05
CA LYS A 625 -30.38 6.40 35.34
C LYS A 625 -29.25 5.47 34.87
N ASN A 626 -29.49 4.53 33.94
CA ASN A 626 -28.42 3.91 33.18
C ASN A 626 -28.23 4.68 31.87
N GLY A 627 -27.45 5.77 31.97
CA GLY A 627 -27.02 6.58 30.85
C GLY A 627 -26.35 5.72 29.79
N ARG A 628 -27.03 5.52 28.65
CA ARG A 628 -26.33 5.16 27.42
C ARG A 628 -25.41 6.33 27.10
N LEU A 629 -24.11 6.16 27.37
CA LEU A 629 -23.05 7.07 26.93
C LEU A 629 -23.33 7.50 25.48
N LYS A 630 -23.29 8.80 25.19
CA LYS A 630 -23.33 9.28 23.80
C LYS A 630 -22.21 8.58 23.03
N LEU A 631 -22.48 8.17 21.80
CA LEU A 631 -21.54 7.32 21.05
C LEU A 631 -20.25 8.08 20.73
N SER A 632 -20.38 9.34 20.32
CA SER A 632 -19.29 10.19 19.86
C SER A 632 -19.47 11.63 20.33
N PHE A 633 -18.37 12.37 20.37
CA PHE A 633 -18.30 13.80 20.60
C PHE A 633 -17.27 14.41 19.63
N GLY A 634 -17.60 15.55 19.03
CA GLY A 634 -16.70 16.27 18.11
C GLY A 634 -16.58 17.73 18.53
N TYR A 635 -15.39 18.30 18.42
CA TYR A 635 -15.12 19.71 18.70
C TYR A 635 -14.13 20.26 17.66
N THR A 636 -14.51 21.31 16.95
CA THR A 636 -13.72 21.88 15.84
C THR A 636 -13.59 23.40 15.94
N ALA A 637 -12.52 23.97 15.40
CA ALA A 637 -12.47 25.39 15.09
C ALA A 637 -13.50 25.72 13.99
N ALA A 638 -14.08 26.92 14.00
CA ALA A 638 -15.11 27.33 13.03
C ALA A 638 -14.58 27.32 11.60
N VAL A 639 -13.34 27.79 11.40
CA VAL A 639 -12.68 27.83 10.09
C VAL A 639 -12.52 26.45 9.44
N TRP A 640 -12.46 25.35 10.22
CA TRP A 640 -12.26 23.99 9.68
C TRP A 640 -13.52 23.12 9.73
N GLN A 641 -14.66 23.70 10.08
CA GLN A 641 -15.91 22.97 10.28
C GLN A 641 -16.26 22.08 9.07
N GLN A 642 -16.01 22.55 7.84
CA GLN A 642 -16.32 21.81 6.63
C GLN A 642 -15.49 20.53 6.46
N ALA A 643 -14.17 20.60 6.68
CA ALA A 643 -13.30 19.42 6.65
C ALA A 643 -13.64 18.48 7.81
N ALA A 644 -13.76 19.02 9.03
CA ALA A 644 -14.10 18.28 10.25
C ALA A 644 -15.44 17.53 10.14
N CYS A 645 -16.42 18.08 9.43
CA CYS A 645 -17.70 17.40 9.17
C CYS A 645 -17.49 16.06 8.43
N SER A 646 -16.55 16.00 7.49
CA SER A 646 -16.26 14.78 6.74
C SER A 646 -15.55 13.74 7.61
N VAL A 647 -14.60 14.19 8.43
CA VAL A 647 -13.84 13.34 9.38
C VAL A 647 -14.73 12.75 10.46
N PHE A 648 -15.69 13.51 10.99
CA PHE A 648 -16.56 13.09 12.09
C PHE A 648 -17.75 12.22 11.66
N ARG A 649 -18.19 12.34 10.40
CA ARG A 649 -19.34 11.63 9.83
C ARG A 649 -19.34 10.11 10.07
N PRO A 650 -18.21 9.37 10.07
CA PRO A 650 -18.22 7.94 10.36
C PRO A 650 -18.77 7.62 11.76
N ILE A 651 -18.50 8.45 12.77
CA ILE A 651 -18.78 8.14 14.18
C ILE A 651 -19.95 8.92 14.79
N GLY A 652 -20.35 10.05 14.19
CA GLY A 652 -21.44 10.88 14.69
C GLY A 652 -22.06 11.79 13.64
N GLU A 653 -23.07 12.56 14.07
CA GLU A 653 -23.75 13.52 13.20
C GLU A 653 -22.96 14.84 13.16
N PRO A 654 -22.52 15.33 11.98
CA PRO A 654 -21.69 16.53 11.89
C PRO A 654 -22.30 17.80 12.52
N LYS A 655 -23.63 17.93 12.46
CA LYS A 655 -24.38 19.04 13.08
C LYS A 655 -24.32 19.04 14.61
N SER A 656 -23.90 17.93 15.23
CA SER A 656 -23.81 17.79 16.68
C SER A 656 -22.43 18.14 17.26
N MET A 657 -21.46 18.48 16.41
CA MET A 657 -20.13 18.92 16.85
C MET A 657 -20.19 20.31 17.49
N LEU A 658 -19.37 20.51 18.52
CA LEU A 658 -19.10 21.85 19.04
C LEU A 658 -18.18 22.60 18.08
N VAL A 659 -18.37 23.91 18.01
CA VAL A 659 -17.63 24.80 17.11
C VAL A 659 -17.11 26.00 17.89
N SER A 660 -15.81 26.28 17.78
CA SER A 660 -15.14 27.38 18.46
C SER A 660 -14.58 28.39 17.46
N PRO A 661 -15.02 29.66 17.50
CA PRO A 661 -16.17 30.23 18.23
C PRO A 661 -17.55 29.75 17.69
N PRO A 662 -18.67 29.99 18.41
CA PRO A 662 -18.82 30.76 19.66
C PRO A 662 -18.61 29.96 20.95
N VAL A 663 -18.43 28.63 20.86
CA VAL A 663 -18.15 27.82 22.06
C VAL A 663 -16.69 28.01 22.45
N GLN A 664 -16.42 28.43 23.67
CA GLN A 664 -15.07 28.61 24.19
C GLN A 664 -14.99 28.19 25.66
N ALA A 665 -13.78 27.96 26.15
CA ALA A 665 -13.52 27.77 27.55
C ALA A 665 -13.86 29.07 28.32
N PRO A 666 -14.40 28.96 29.55
CA PRO A 666 -14.69 30.13 30.37
C PRO A 666 -13.41 30.94 30.66
N THR A 667 -13.48 32.24 30.38
CA THR A 667 -12.45 33.22 30.77
C THR A 667 -12.68 33.64 32.23
N ASP A 668 -11.62 33.69 33.03
CA ASP A 668 -11.75 33.85 34.49
C ASP A 668 -12.26 35.24 34.94
N ASN A 669 -12.46 36.21 34.03
CA ASN A 669 -12.64 37.63 34.40
C ASN A 669 -13.87 38.37 33.80
N ASP A 670 -14.85 37.73 33.14
CA ASP A 670 -16.02 38.47 32.61
C ASP A 670 -17.42 37.89 33.00
N PRO A 671 -18.15 38.55 33.92
CA PRO A 671 -19.52 38.21 34.32
C PRO A 671 -20.56 38.27 33.19
N GLN A 672 -20.36 39.08 32.14
CA GLN A 672 -21.30 39.20 31.02
C GLN A 672 -21.10 38.07 29.99
N THR A 673 -19.86 37.67 29.71
CA THR A 673 -19.54 36.48 28.92
C THR A 673 -20.11 35.22 29.55
N LEU A 674 -20.09 35.10 30.89
CA LEU A 674 -20.75 34.02 31.63
C LEU A 674 -22.26 33.91 31.34
N LYS A 675 -22.99 35.05 31.22
CA LYS A 675 -24.44 35.07 30.95
C LYS A 675 -24.81 34.68 29.52
N ARG A 676 -24.04 35.12 28.51
CA ARG A 676 -24.25 34.70 27.11
C ARG A 676 -23.89 33.24 26.88
N GLN A 677 -22.81 32.76 27.50
CA GLN A 677 -22.39 31.35 27.42
C GLN A 677 -23.32 30.39 28.16
N THR A 678 -23.90 30.79 29.30
CA THR A 678 -24.86 29.95 30.03
C THR A 678 -26.16 29.74 29.27
N TRP A 679 -26.65 30.70 28.46
CA TRP A 679 -27.85 30.52 27.64
C TRP A 679 -27.65 29.53 26.48
N PHE A 680 -26.56 29.64 25.71
CA PHE A 680 -26.23 28.67 24.64
C PHE A 680 -25.92 27.26 25.20
N ARG A 681 -25.27 27.16 26.36
CA ARG A 681 -25.00 25.88 27.04
C ARG A 681 -26.25 25.20 27.59
N PHE A 682 -27.29 25.97 27.95
CA PHE A 682 -28.57 25.45 28.46
C PHE A 682 -29.31 24.62 27.40
N ASN A 683 -29.29 25.06 26.13
CA ASN A 683 -30.01 24.39 25.04
C ASN A 683 -29.26 23.18 24.45
N LEU A 684 -27.92 23.14 24.50
CA LEU A 684 -27.13 22.08 23.86
C LEU A 684 -26.61 21.00 24.83
N LEU A 685 -26.34 21.34 26.09
CA LEU A 685 -25.71 20.45 27.09
C LEU A 685 -26.57 20.21 28.34
N GLY A 686 -27.70 20.90 28.51
CA GLY A 686 -28.68 20.61 29.58
C GLY A 686 -28.19 20.81 31.02
N HIS A 687 -27.13 21.59 31.22
CA HIS A 687 -26.56 21.85 32.56
C HIS A 687 -27.02 23.19 33.13
N LYS A 688 -27.62 23.14 34.33
CA LYS A 688 -27.93 24.30 35.17
C LYS A 688 -26.72 24.53 36.09
N ASN A 689 -25.98 25.62 35.88
CA ASN A 689 -24.89 26.15 36.73
C ASN A 689 -23.51 25.46 36.58
N GLY A 690 -22.50 26.17 36.06
CA GLY A 690 -21.09 25.78 36.14
C GLY A 690 -20.14 26.57 35.22
N ASN A 691 -19.08 27.14 35.79
CA ASN A 691 -18.00 27.91 35.13
C ASN A 691 -16.94 27.03 34.43
N THR A 692 -17.28 25.84 33.91
CA THR A 692 -16.27 24.89 33.37
C THR A 692 -16.81 24.17 32.16
N LEU A 693 -16.06 24.05 31.05
CA LEU A 693 -16.51 23.27 29.88
C LEU A 693 -16.55 21.78 30.27
N HIS A 694 -17.74 21.17 30.28
CA HIS A 694 -17.88 19.76 30.65
C HIS A 694 -17.97 18.89 29.41
N LEU A 695 -16.95 18.06 29.19
CA LEU A 695 -16.97 17.06 28.12
C LEU A 695 -17.98 15.96 28.46
N PRO A 696 -18.91 15.62 27.54
CA PRO A 696 -19.88 14.57 27.78
C PRO A 696 -19.19 13.22 27.87
N ALA A 697 -19.67 12.34 28.76
CA ALA A 697 -19.20 10.96 28.79
C ALA A 697 -19.55 10.23 27.48
N VAL A 698 -18.52 9.99 26.66
CA VAL A 698 -18.64 9.37 25.33
C VAL A 698 -17.65 8.25 25.11
N LYS A 699 -17.87 7.46 24.05
CA LYS A 699 -16.92 6.40 23.66
C LYS A 699 -15.81 6.91 22.74
N MET A 700 -16.11 7.86 21.86
CA MET A 700 -15.19 8.37 20.83
C MET A 700 -15.19 9.90 20.86
N GLY A 701 -14.02 10.53 20.96
CA GLY A 701 -13.83 11.97 20.98
C GLY A 701 -12.97 12.41 19.80
N TYR A 702 -13.43 13.38 19.02
CA TYR A 702 -12.71 13.94 17.88
C TYR A 702 -12.48 15.44 18.09
N PHE A 703 -11.24 15.89 17.92
CA PHE A 703 -10.84 17.29 18.13
C PHE A 703 -10.07 17.80 16.91
N ASN A 704 -10.55 18.89 16.32
CA ASN A 704 -9.88 19.60 15.22
C ASN A 704 -9.75 21.07 15.63
N LEU A 705 -8.79 21.32 16.53
CA LEU A 705 -8.51 22.60 17.18
C LEU A 705 -7.03 22.96 16.96
N HIS A 706 -6.69 24.23 17.12
CA HIS A 706 -5.30 24.67 17.06
C HIS A 706 -4.54 24.17 18.29
N GLY A 707 -3.30 23.76 18.10
CA GLY A 707 -2.39 23.45 19.21
C GLY A 707 -1.02 24.08 19.01
N LEU A 708 -0.29 24.26 20.10
CA LEU A 708 1.01 24.93 20.13
C LEU A 708 2.00 24.11 20.95
N GLU A 709 3.29 24.26 20.66
CA GLU A 709 4.33 23.53 21.38
C GLU A 709 4.46 24.03 22.83
N ASP A 710 4.39 25.35 23.03
CA ASP A 710 4.66 26.06 24.28
C ASP A 710 3.39 26.47 25.06
N ALA A 711 2.21 26.12 24.55
CA ALA A 711 0.93 26.28 25.24
C ALA A 711 0.36 24.92 25.71
N VAL A 712 -0.50 24.97 26.73
CA VAL A 712 -1.17 23.77 27.26
C VAL A 712 -2.58 23.63 26.68
N GLU A 713 -3.13 24.73 26.21
CA GLU A 713 -4.48 24.88 25.69
C GLU A 713 -4.57 24.49 24.21
N TRP A 714 -5.79 24.14 23.79
CA TRP A 714 -6.18 24.11 22.39
C TRP A 714 -7.14 25.24 22.07
N TYR A 715 -7.01 25.82 20.88
CA TYR A 715 -7.68 27.07 20.50
C TYR A 715 -8.65 26.87 19.33
N GLY A 716 -9.71 27.67 19.29
CA GLY A 716 -10.60 27.82 18.15
C GLY A 716 -10.09 28.88 17.17
N GLN A 717 -10.80 29.08 16.07
CA GLN A 717 -10.56 30.16 15.11
C GLN A 717 -11.85 30.50 14.36
N SER A 718 -12.19 31.79 14.28
CA SER A 718 -13.37 32.31 13.57
C SER A 718 -13.40 31.95 12.08
N SER A 719 -14.59 31.76 11.50
CA SER A 719 -14.77 31.51 10.06
C SER A 719 -15.00 32.80 9.26
N PHE A 720 -14.75 32.77 7.95
CA PHE A 720 -14.99 33.89 7.02
C PHE A 720 -16.47 34.33 6.98
N SER A 721 -17.40 33.39 7.11
CA SER A 721 -18.84 33.71 7.14
C SER A 721 -19.23 34.54 8.36
N ASP A 722 -18.49 34.43 9.46
CA ASP A 722 -18.74 35.16 10.70
C ASP A 722 -18.27 36.62 10.58
N LEU A 723 -17.18 36.86 9.86
CA LEU A 723 -16.62 38.20 9.59
C LEU A 723 -17.54 39.02 8.66
N ASN A 724 -18.06 38.40 7.59
CA ASN A 724 -18.91 39.09 6.61
C ASN A 724 -20.35 39.36 7.07
N GLN A 725 -20.83 38.67 8.11
CA GLN A 725 -22.16 38.89 8.67
C GLN A 725 -22.21 40.06 9.67
N GLY A 726 -21.10 40.76 9.90
CA GLY A 726 -21.06 41.86 10.87
C GLY A 726 -21.43 41.37 12.28
N ILE A 727 -21.15 40.10 12.60
CA ILE A 727 -21.17 39.62 13.99
C ILE A 727 -19.89 40.16 14.63
N SER A 728 -19.82 41.50 14.73
CA SER A 728 -18.97 42.14 15.70
C SER A 728 -19.37 41.56 17.04
N VAL A 729 -18.41 40.94 17.72
CA VAL A 729 -18.46 40.91 19.17
C VAL A 729 -18.40 42.39 19.55
N ASN A 730 -19.56 43.03 19.70
CA ASN A 730 -19.67 44.40 20.18
C ASN A 730 -19.06 44.40 21.59
N GLN A 731 -17.76 44.65 21.65
CA GLN A 731 -17.10 45.21 22.80
C GLN A 731 -17.28 46.72 22.61
N GLU A 732 -18.44 47.23 23.06
CA GLU A 732 -18.63 48.67 23.25
C GLU A 732 -17.78 49.08 24.46
N ASP A 733 -16.47 49.16 24.26
CA ASP A 733 -15.63 49.95 25.14
C ASP A 733 -15.87 51.40 24.71
N GLY A 734 -16.57 52.16 25.56
CA GLY A 734 -17.14 53.48 25.29
C GLY A 734 -16.14 54.62 25.07
N ASN A 735 -15.03 54.37 24.39
CA ASN A 735 -14.11 55.39 23.92
C ASN A 735 -14.06 55.31 22.39
N GLY A 736 -14.64 56.30 21.72
CA GLY A 736 -14.74 56.40 20.27
C GLY A 736 -13.39 56.58 19.56
N GLU A 737 -12.54 55.56 19.61
CA GLU A 737 -11.42 55.36 18.71
C GLU A 737 -11.73 54.14 17.83
N SER A 738 -11.79 54.38 16.52
CA SER A 738 -12.01 53.35 15.52
C SER A 738 -10.84 52.35 15.56
N ALA A 739 -11.07 51.17 16.12
CA ALA A 739 -10.08 50.09 16.09
C ALA A 739 -9.77 49.71 14.63
N PRO A 740 -8.50 49.51 14.25
CA PRO A 740 -8.14 49.16 12.87
C PRO A 740 -8.51 47.70 12.59
N ASP A 741 -9.09 47.47 11.40
CA ASP A 741 -9.26 46.21 10.65
C ASP A 741 -9.65 44.89 11.37
N GLU A 742 -10.78 44.32 10.91
CA GLU A 742 -11.09 42.87 10.79
C GLU A 742 -10.20 41.88 11.59
N THR A 743 -10.38 41.82 12.92
CA THR A 743 -9.53 40.98 13.79
C THR A 743 -10.07 39.55 13.93
N ILE A 744 -9.35 38.58 13.38
CA ILE A 744 -9.62 37.15 13.57
C ILE A 744 -9.34 36.75 15.02
N SER A 745 -10.27 36.02 15.63
CA SER A 745 -10.19 35.61 17.03
C SER A 745 -9.76 34.15 17.18
N TYR A 746 -8.88 33.91 18.16
CA TYR A 746 -8.35 32.60 18.56
C TYR A 746 -8.72 32.27 20.02
N PRO A 747 -10.00 31.99 20.34
CA PRO A 747 -10.42 31.74 21.70
C PRO A 747 -9.87 30.42 22.23
N ILE A 748 -9.54 30.35 23.52
CA ILE A 748 -9.21 29.08 24.19
C ILE A 748 -10.44 28.17 24.10
N ALA A 749 -10.31 27.04 23.42
CA ALA A 749 -11.39 26.09 23.21
C ALA A 749 -11.41 24.99 24.27
N LEU A 750 -10.24 24.48 24.68
CA LEU A 750 -10.10 23.38 25.64
C LEU A 750 -8.82 23.54 26.47
N ARG A 751 -8.94 23.34 27.80
CA ARG A 751 -7.81 23.30 28.73
C ARG A 751 -7.68 21.91 29.37
N PRO A 752 -6.51 21.53 29.90
CA PRO A 752 -6.37 20.30 30.70
C PRO A 752 -7.37 20.22 31.86
N SER A 753 -7.67 21.34 32.53
CA SER A 753 -8.62 21.40 33.65
C SER A 753 -10.08 21.13 33.25
N ASP A 754 -10.43 21.26 31.97
CA ASP A 754 -11.78 20.94 31.47
C ASP A 754 -11.97 19.40 31.32
N ILE A 755 -10.89 18.61 31.37
CA ILE A 755 -10.88 17.15 31.23
C ILE A 755 -10.85 16.50 32.62
N MET A 756 -12.04 16.30 33.20
CA MET A 756 -12.17 15.78 34.56
C MET A 756 -12.25 14.23 34.60
N PRO A 757 -11.62 13.57 35.59
CA PRO A 757 -11.73 12.13 35.79
C PRO A 757 -13.16 11.74 36.21
N GLY A 758 -13.62 10.57 35.74
CA GLY A 758 -14.95 10.07 36.06
C GLY A 758 -15.05 9.52 37.48
N GLY A 759 -15.71 10.25 38.38
CA GLY A 759 -16.07 9.75 39.72
C GLY A 759 -17.27 8.78 39.70
N LYS A 760 -17.38 7.92 40.72
CA LYS A 760 -18.56 7.04 40.92
C LYS A 760 -19.84 7.88 40.98
N GLY A 761 -20.67 7.79 39.94
CA GLY A 761 -21.92 8.55 39.80
C GLY A 761 -21.82 9.86 38.99
N SER A 762 -20.63 10.24 38.50
CA SER A 762 -20.44 11.40 37.64
C SER A 762 -20.84 11.13 36.18
N ARG A 763 -21.49 12.11 35.53
CA ARG A 763 -21.80 12.08 34.09
C ARG A 763 -20.64 12.57 33.20
N ASN A 764 -19.52 12.95 33.81
CA ASN A 764 -18.31 13.36 33.10
C ASN A 764 -17.31 12.19 33.09
N MET A 765 -16.96 11.72 31.91
CA MET A 765 -15.92 10.72 31.71
C MET A 765 -15.17 11.11 30.45
N ALA A 766 -13.84 11.06 30.47
CA ALA A 766 -13.05 11.26 29.28
C ALA A 766 -13.50 10.28 28.17
N PRO A 767 -13.46 10.69 26.89
CA PRO A 767 -13.73 9.78 25.79
C PRO A 767 -12.84 8.53 25.89
N ARG A 768 -13.41 7.34 25.66
CA ARG A 768 -12.59 6.12 25.73
C ARG A 768 -11.49 6.10 24.67
N VAL A 769 -11.74 6.69 23.50
CA VAL A 769 -10.75 6.89 22.44
C VAL A 769 -10.82 8.32 21.97
N VAL A 770 -9.67 8.98 21.85
CA VAL A 770 -9.53 10.36 21.37
C VAL A 770 -8.69 10.37 20.09
N PHE A 771 -9.12 11.17 19.09
CA PHE A 771 -8.30 11.55 17.94
C PHE A 771 -8.25 13.06 17.85
N SER A 772 -7.05 13.64 17.85
CA SER A 772 -6.81 15.07 17.74
C SER A 772 -5.98 15.39 16.51
N GLU A 773 -6.39 16.42 15.75
CA GLU A 773 -5.64 16.94 14.61
C GLU A 773 -4.75 18.13 14.95
N ALA A 774 -4.83 18.64 16.20
CA ALA A 774 -4.06 19.79 16.66
C ALA A 774 -2.55 19.58 16.47
N CYS A 775 -1.84 20.63 16.04
CA CYS A 775 -0.38 20.69 16.11
C CYS A 775 0.05 20.40 17.54
N TYR A 776 1.09 19.58 17.71
CA TYR A 776 1.57 19.16 19.01
C TYR A 776 0.50 18.49 19.91
N GLY A 777 -0.62 18.03 19.33
CA GLY A 777 -1.73 17.41 20.06
C GLY A 777 -1.37 16.12 20.81
N ALA A 778 -0.23 15.52 20.47
CA ALA A 778 0.40 14.40 21.18
C ALA A 778 1.85 14.71 21.61
N HIS A 779 2.25 15.98 21.68
CA HIS A 779 3.57 16.34 22.17
C HIS A 779 3.64 16.18 23.71
N ILE A 780 4.53 15.32 24.19
CA ILE A 780 4.68 15.00 25.63
C ILE A 780 6.11 15.14 26.14
N ILE A 781 7.06 15.53 25.27
CA ILE A 781 8.47 15.63 25.63
C ILE A 781 8.62 16.73 26.68
N GLY A 782 9.16 16.39 27.86
CA GLY A 782 9.33 17.34 28.96
C GLY A 782 8.01 17.87 29.55
N LYS A 783 6.87 17.24 29.25
CA LYS A 783 5.55 17.66 29.75
C LYS A 783 4.98 16.67 30.77
N ASP A 784 4.22 17.22 31.71
CA ASP A 784 3.42 16.46 32.68
C ASP A 784 1.91 16.56 32.37
N VAL A 785 1.10 15.88 33.17
CA VAL A 785 -0.36 15.72 33.03
C VAL A 785 -1.10 17.05 32.81
N ASP A 786 -0.75 18.09 33.56
CA ASP A 786 -1.43 19.40 33.46
C ASP A 786 -0.84 20.31 32.39
N GLN A 787 0.21 19.86 31.69
CA GLN A 787 0.86 20.59 30.60
C GLN A 787 0.57 19.98 29.22
N ALA A 788 0.01 18.76 29.17
CA ALA A 788 -0.34 18.08 27.93
C ALA A 788 -1.75 17.49 27.99
N ILE A 789 -2.64 18.00 27.15
CA ILE A 789 -4.03 17.51 27.01
C ILE A 789 -4.07 15.99 26.74
N ALA A 790 -3.12 15.44 25.95
CA ALA A 790 -3.04 14.01 25.69
C ALA A 790 -2.79 13.18 26.97
N LEU A 791 -1.88 13.62 27.84
CA LEU A 791 -1.62 12.96 29.13
C LEU A 791 -2.83 13.09 30.06
N LYS A 792 -3.48 14.26 30.06
CA LYS A 792 -4.71 14.49 30.83
C LYS A 792 -5.84 13.55 30.44
N PHE A 793 -6.02 13.31 29.14
CA PHE A 793 -7.00 12.33 28.66
C PHE A 793 -6.72 10.93 29.19
N LEU A 794 -5.46 10.47 29.19
CA LEU A 794 -5.07 9.16 29.73
C LEU A 794 -5.31 9.08 31.23
N GLN A 795 -4.87 10.10 32.00
CA GLN A 795 -5.12 10.18 33.44
C GLN A 795 -6.62 10.10 33.76
N SER A 796 -7.45 10.79 32.97
CA SER A 796 -8.90 10.84 33.14
C SER A 796 -9.64 9.59 32.61
N GLY A 797 -8.92 8.56 32.18
CA GLY A 797 -9.46 7.24 31.86
C GLY A 797 -9.64 6.92 30.38
N SER A 798 -9.10 7.74 29.48
CA SER A 798 -9.06 7.40 28.04
C SER A 798 -8.20 6.15 27.83
N GLN A 799 -8.68 5.21 27.04
CA GLN A 799 -7.96 3.97 26.73
C GLN A 799 -6.93 4.17 25.63
N ALA A 800 -7.18 5.13 24.73
CA ALA A 800 -6.23 5.54 23.71
C ALA A 800 -6.43 7.00 23.28
N VAL A 801 -5.34 7.67 22.94
CA VAL A 801 -5.29 9.02 22.38
C VAL A 801 -4.38 8.99 21.16
N VAL A 802 -4.87 9.49 20.03
CA VAL A 802 -4.11 9.62 18.78
C VAL A 802 -3.94 11.10 18.44
N GLY A 803 -2.73 11.52 18.09
CA GLY A 803 -2.44 12.90 17.69
C GLY A 803 -1.02 13.07 17.17
N SER A 804 -0.70 14.27 16.68
CA SER A 804 0.62 14.63 16.13
C SER A 804 1.60 15.04 17.22
N THR A 805 2.85 14.57 17.15
CA THR A 805 3.94 14.99 18.05
C THR A 805 4.51 16.37 17.73
N CYS A 806 4.26 16.87 16.52
CA CYS A 806 4.78 18.13 15.97
C CYS A 806 3.67 18.87 15.19
N THR A 807 4.05 19.86 14.37
CA THR A 807 3.11 20.55 13.45
C THR A 807 2.32 19.54 12.61
N SER A 808 0.99 19.75 12.55
CA SER A 808 0.02 18.92 11.84
C SER A 808 -0.63 19.74 10.73
N TYR A 809 -0.80 19.13 9.55
CA TYR A 809 -1.41 19.78 8.39
C TYR A 809 -2.74 19.14 8.06
N GLY A 810 -3.71 19.98 7.68
CA GLY A 810 -5.03 19.52 7.26
C GLY A 810 -5.63 20.34 6.13
N SER A 811 -6.70 19.80 5.57
CA SER A 811 -7.56 20.41 4.57
C SER A 811 -8.40 21.56 5.15
N ILE A 812 -8.61 22.62 4.37
CA ILE A 812 -9.70 23.58 4.67
C ILE A 812 -11.04 22.98 4.26
N THR A 813 -11.08 22.33 3.09
CA THR A 813 -12.28 21.74 2.49
C THR A 813 -11.96 20.41 1.79
N THR A 814 -12.97 19.70 1.29
CA THR A 814 -12.77 18.46 0.54
C THR A 814 -12.16 18.71 -0.85
N PRO A 815 -11.33 17.80 -1.39
CA PRO A 815 -11.02 16.46 -0.88
C PRO A 815 -10.06 16.48 0.33
N LEU A 816 -10.27 15.54 1.26
CA LEU A 816 -9.42 15.41 2.45
C LEU A 816 -8.01 14.93 2.06
N VAL A 817 -7.00 15.52 2.71
CA VAL A 817 -5.57 15.15 2.65
C VAL A 817 -4.99 15.14 4.07
N ALA A 818 -3.75 14.68 4.23
CA ALA A 818 -3.00 14.77 5.49
C ALA A 818 -3.81 14.32 6.73
N ALA A 819 -3.84 15.11 7.81
CA ALA A 819 -4.45 14.76 9.09
C ALA A 819 -5.95 14.43 8.96
N ASP A 820 -6.73 15.19 8.18
CA ASP A 820 -8.17 14.94 8.03
C ASP A 820 -8.44 13.60 7.34
N TYR A 821 -7.67 13.27 6.30
CA TYR A 821 -7.84 11.97 5.64
C TYR A 821 -7.46 10.82 6.59
N LEU A 822 -6.36 10.98 7.35
CA LEU A 822 -5.94 10.00 8.35
C LEU A 822 -7.03 9.79 9.42
N GLY A 823 -7.60 10.87 9.94
CA GLY A 823 -8.68 10.84 10.92
C GLY A 823 -9.93 10.16 10.39
N GLU A 824 -10.36 10.48 9.17
CA GLU A 824 -11.53 9.86 8.56
C GLU A 824 -11.33 8.35 8.38
N ALA A 825 -10.17 7.93 7.87
CA ALA A 825 -9.81 6.54 7.67
C ALA A 825 -9.70 5.78 9.01
N PHE A 826 -9.12 6.40 10.04
CA PHE A 826 -9.03 5.87 11.40
C PHE A 826 -10.43 5.59 11.97
N TRP A 827 -11.33 6.58 11.91
CA TRP A 827 -12.68 6.44 12.44
C TRP A 827 -13.51 5.41 11.69
N LYS A 828 -13.34 5.28 10.36
CA LYS A 828 -13.92 4.16 9.58
C LYS A 828 -13.43 2.81 10.11
N GLY A 829 -12.13 2.68 10.38
CA GLY A 829 -11.53 1.47 10.96
C GLY A 829 -12.12 1.11 12.33
N VAL A 830 -12.18 2.09 13.25
CA VAL A 830 -12.75 1.89 14.60
C VAL A 830 -14.24 1.54 14.53
N LYS A 831 -15.02 2.21 13.67
CA LYS A 831 -16.45 1.92 13.44
C LYS A 831 -16.66 0.48 12.94
N ASN A 832 -15.75 -0.02 12.13
CA ASN A 832 -15.77 -1.39 11.61
C ASN A 832 -15.31 -2.44 12.65
N GLY A 833 -15.00 -2.02 13.89
CA GLY A 833 -14.68 -2.91 15.00
C GLY A 833 -13.22 -3.31 15.08
N LEU A 834 -12.33 -2.63 14.35
CA LEU A 834 -10.89 -2.82 14.49
C LEU A 834 -10.42 -2.26 15.85
N PRO A 835 -9.45 -2.91 16.52
CA PRO A 835 -8.70 -2.25 17.59
C PRO A 835 -8.08 -0.95 17.10
N VAL A 836 -7.93 0.03 18.00
CA VAL A 836 -7.44 1.37 17.64
C VAL A 836 -6.06 1.37 16.98
N GLY A 837 -5.13 0.50 17.43
CA GLY A 837 -3.81 0.40 16.82
C GLY A 837 -3.88 -0.12 15.38
N GLU A 838 -4.68 -1.15 15.13
CA GLU A 838 -4.91 -1.70 13.80
C GLU A 838 -5.64 -0.69 12.90
N ALA A 839 -6.61 0.05 13.45
CA ALA A 839 -7.30 1.11 12.73
C ALA A 839 -6.33 2.21 12.28
N LEU A 840 -5.40 2.62 13.15
CA LEU A 840 -4.37 3.61 12.82
C LEU A 840 -3.39 3.07 11.76
N CYS A 841 -2.94 1.82 11.89
CA CYS A 841 -2.05 1.20 10.89
C CYS A 841 -2.69 1.19 9.50
N ARG A 842 -3.96 0.75 9.41
CA ARG A 842 -4.70 0.74 8.15
C ARG A 842 -4.98 2.15 7.62
N ALA A 843 -5.23 3.12 8.51
CA ALA A 843 -5.42 4.51 8.12
C ALA A 843 -4.15 5.09 7.48
N LYS A 844 -2.96 4.83 8.05
CA LYS A 844 -1.68 5.23 7.47
C LYS A 844 -1.45 4.60 6.09
N VAL A 845 -1.69 3.29 5.95
CA VAL A 845 -1.61 2.61 4.65
C VAL A 845 -2.61 3.18 3.63
N SER A 846 -3.84 3.48 4.07
CA SER A 846 -4.87 4.09 3.23
C SER A 846 -4.45 5.48 2.76
N LEU A 847 -3.89 6.31 3.63
CA LEU A 847 -3.39 7.63 3.28
C LEU A 847 -2.28 7.51 2.23
N ALA A 848 -1.27 6.68 2.49
CA ALA A 848 -0.16 6.48 1.57
C ALA A 848 -0.64 5.97 0.19
N SER A 849 -1.54 5.00 0.18
CA SER A 849 -2.11 4.44 -1.04
C SER A 849 -2.97 5.45 -1.81
N GLU A 850 -3.77 6.25 -1.11
CA GLU A 850 -4.66 7.22 -1.74
C GLU A 850 -3.87 8.39 -2.34
N MET A 851 -2.87 8.91 -1.63
CA MET A 851 -2.03 9.98 -2.15
C MET A 851 -1.23 9.49 -3.36
N HIS A 852 -0.65 8.28 -3.31
CA HIS A 852 -0.01 7.70 -4.48
C HIS A 852 -0.99 7.50 -5.66
N LYS A 853 -2.24 7.14 -5.40
CA LYS A 853 -3.27 7.02 -6.45
C LYS A 853 -3.66 8.38 -7.05
N ARG A 854 -3.79 9.42 -6.23
CA ARG A 854 -4.23 10.75 -6.66
C ARG A 854 -3.14 11.55 -7.36
N GLN A 855 -1.92 11.53 -6.82
CA GLN A 855 -0.81 12.38 -7.28
C GLN A 855 0.46 11.62 -7.67
N GLY A 856 0.58 10.31 -7.38
CA GLY A 856 1.72 9.48 -7.78
C GLY A 856 2.89 9.46 -6.79
N TYR A 857 2.82 10.23 -5.70
CA TYR A 857 3.86 10.36 -4.68
C TYR A 857 3.27 10.83 -3.33
N LEU A 858 4.06 10.72 -2.26
CA LEU A 858 3.79 11.38 -0.97
C LEU A 858 4.56 12.70 -0.94
N ASP A 859 3.86 13.79 -0.68
CA ASP A 859 4.52 15.09 -0.46
C ASP A 859 4.95 15.27 0.99
N GLY A 860 5.55 16.43 1.30
CA GLY A 860 6.06 16.70 2.63
C GLY A 860 4.99 16.58 3.71
N GLU A 861 3.80 17.12 3.46
CA GLU A 861 2.72 17.14 4.44
C GLU A 861 2.09 15.76 4.65
N ASP A 862 1.98 14.96 3.58
CA ASP A 862 1.55 13.56 3.67
C ASP A 862 2.59 12.71 4.42
N GLN A 863 3.88 12.89 4.13
CA GLN A 863 4.97 12.20 4.83
C GLN A 863 4.99 12.56 6.31
N LYS A 864 4.93 13.85 6.64
CA LYS A 864 4.93 14.35 8.01
C LYS A 864 3.77 13.77 8.81
N THR A 865 2.57 13.78 8.23
CA THR A 865 1.37 13.19 8.85
C THR A 865 1.56 11.71 9.18
N LEU A 866 2.13 10.93 8.26
CA LEU A 866 2.34 9.49 8.47
C LEU A 866 3.28 9.21 9.65
N ILE A 867 4.29 10.06 9.85
CA ILE A 867 5.34 9.84 10.87
C ILE A 867 5.08 10.58 12.19
N SER A 868 4.32 11.66 12.22
CA SER A 868 4.05 12.43 13.44
C SER A 868 2.88 11.91 14.26
N PHE A 869 1.89 11.26 13.63
CA PHE A 869 0.72 10.76 14.34
C PHE A 869 1.04 9.47 15.11
N VAL A 870 1.03 9.55 16.43
CA VAL A 870 1.32 8.42 17.34
C VAL A 870 0.07 8.01 18.13
N LEU A 871 0.11 6.83 18.75
CA LEU A 871 -0.96 6.32 19.60
C LEU A 871 -0.44 6.18 21.04
N TYR A 872 -1.05 6.92 21.96
CA TYR A 872 -0.88 6.69 23.38
C TYR A 872 -2.02 5.84 23.93
N GLY A 873 -1.73 4.90 24.82
CA GLY A 873 -2.71 3.94 25.33
C GLY A 873 -2.55 2.53 24.76
N ASP A 874 -3.58 1.71 24.97
CA ASP A 874 -3.58 0.31 24.52
C ASP A 874 -3.90 0.20 23.02
N PRO A 875 -2.99 -0.33 22.18
CA PRO A 875 -3.28 -0.56 20.77
C PRO A 875 -4.41 -1.57 20.53
N LEU A 876 -4.76 -2.40 21.53
CA LEU A 876 -5.89 -3.34 21.48
C LEU A 876 -7.21 -2.74 21.98
N ALA A 877 -7.26 -1.47 22.38
CA ALA A 877 -8.48 -0.83 22.83
C ALA A 877 -9.58 -0.86 21.75
N GLN A 878 -10.82 -1.13 22.17
CA GLN A 878 -12.00 -1.23 21.31
C GLN A 878 -13.20 -0.56 21.96
N PRO A 879 -13.54 0.69 21.59
CA PRO A 879 -14.63 1.43 22.24
C PRO A 879 -16.02 0.82 21.95
N LEU A 880 -16.16 0.11 20.83
CA LEU A 880 -17.39 -0.51 20.34
C LEU A 880 -17.38 -2.04 20.59
N GLY A 881 -17.33 -2.47 21.86
CA GLY A 881 -17.16 -3.87 22.27
C GLY A 881 -18.18 -4.93 21.79
N ASN A 882 -19.10 -4.61 20.86
CA ASN A 882 -20.18 -5.50 20.39
C ASN A 882 -20.00 -6.06 18.96
N LEU A 883 -18.91 -5.73 18.26
CA LEU A 883 -18.67 -6.24 16.91
C LEU A 883 -17.97 -7.60 16.96
N ARG A 884 -18.42 -8.56 16.11
CA ARG A 884 -17.86 -9.92 16.02
C ARG A 884 -16.35 -9.85 15.87
N ARG A 885 -15.62 -10.19 16.93
CA ARG A 885 -14.16 -10.25 16.88
C ARG A 885 -13.76 -11.42 15.97
N PRO A 886 -12.92 -11.20 14.95
CA PRO A 886 -12.47 -12.29 14.08
C PRO A 886 -11.75 -13.37 14.91
N LYS A 887 -11.95 -14.65 14.56
CA LYS A 887 -11.37 -15.78 15.31
C LYS A 887 -9.83 -15.85 15.20
N SER A 888 -9.25 -15.30 14.13
CA SER A 888 -7.81 -15.22 13.88
C SER A 888 -7.37 -13.76 13.73
N PHE A 889 -6.24 -13.40 14.34
CA PHE A 889 -5.50 -12.17 14.03
C PHE A 889 -4.63 -12.43 12.80
N LEU A 890 -4.54 -11.44 11.91
CA LEU A 890 -3.82 -11.55 10.65
C LEU A 890 -2.92 -10.32 10.51
N ARG A 891 -1.61 -10.54 10.56
CA ARG A 891 -0.64 -9.47 10.30
C ARG A 891 -0.35 -9.40 8.80
N PRO A 892 -0.46 -8.27 8.11
CA PRO A 892 -0.12 -8.17 6.69
C PRO A 892 1.33 -8.64 6.43
N LEU A 893 1.52 -9.59 5.50
CA LEU A 893 2.83 -10.01 5.02
C LEU A 893 3.35 -8.94 4.05
N LYS A 894 4.25 -8.07 4.55
CA LYS A 894 5.10 -7.12 3.82
C LYS A 894 4.36 -6.35 2.70
N SER A 895 4.08 -5.07 2.95
CA SER A 895 3.59 -4.18 1.90
C SER A 895 4.64 -4.07 0.78
N SER A 896 4.36 -4.62 -0.41
CA SER A 896 5.23 -4.45 -1.59
C SER A 896 5.10 -3.06 -2.22
N PHE A 897 4.58 -2.08 -1.48
CA PHE A 897 4.27 -0.74 -1.93
C PHE A 897 5.57 0.09 -1.95
N LYS A 898 6.14 0.30 -3.14
CA LYS A 898 7.26 1.23 -3.33
C LYS A 898 6.74 2.67 -3.19
N ILE A 899 7.02 3.29 -2.05
CA ILE A 899 6.66 4.69 -1.81
C ILE A 899 7.59 5.59 -2.61
N ARG A 900 7.02 6.46 -3.44
CA ARG A 900 7.72 7.62 -4.00
C ARG A 900 7.45 8.80 -3.08
N ALA A 901 8.49 9.37 -2.50
CA ALA A 901 8.41 10.49 -1.56
C ALA A 901 9.14 11.71 -2.15
N VAL A 902 8.60 12.89 -1.88
CA VAL A 902 9.10 14.18 -2.37
C VAL A 902 9.20 15.12 -1.17
N SER A 903 10.38 15.66 -0.89
CA SER A 903 10.61 16.59 0.23
C SER A 903 10.88 17.99 -0.29
N ASP A 904 10.53 18.99 0.50
CA ASP A 904 10.74 20.40 0.17
C ASP A 904 12.11 20.92 0.64
N GLN A 905 12.85 20.15 1.44
CA GLN A 905 14.17 20.54 1.92
C GLN A 905 15.24 20.23 0.86
N SER A 906 15.97 21.26 0.41
CA SER A 906 17.10 21.15 -0.52
C SER A 906 18.44 21.33 0.21
N ASP A 907 19.37 20.39 0.04
CA ASP A 907 20.78 20.55 0.44
C ASP A 907 21.57 21.51 -0.48
N LEU A 908 20.92 22.04 -1.52
CA LEU A 908 21.48 23.02 -2.45
C LEU A 908 20.89 24.39 -2.13
N VAL A 909 21.77 25.35 -1.83
CA VAL A 909 21.44 26.77 -1.65
C VAL A 909 21.01 27.33 -3.02
N ASP A 910 19.77 27.10 -3.40
CA ASP A 910 19.16 27.79 -4.54
C ASP A 910 18.74 29.19 -4.07
N GLU A 911 19.23 30.23 -4.76
CA GLU A 911 18.78 31.61 -4.55
C GLU A 911 17.24 31.67 -4.67
N PRO A 912 16.55 32.44 -3.80
CA PRO A 912 15.10 32.55 -3.84
C PRO A 912 14.65 33.01 -5.23
N GLN A 913 13.94 32.13 -5.95
CA GLN A 913 13.39 32.48 -7.26
C GLN A 913 12.47 33.70 -7.11
N SER A 914 12.69 34.71 -7.95
CA SER A 914 11.90 35.94 -7.93
C SER A 914 10.42 35.65 -8.19
N ILE A 915 9.57 36.01 -7.23
CA ILE A 915 8.12 35.86 -7.32
C ILE A 915 7.60 36.71 -8.49
N THR A 916 6.90 36.10 -9.46
CA THR A 916 6.28 36.90 -10.52
C THR A 916 5.06 37.66 -9.97
N PRO A 917 4.86 38.94 -10.34
CA PRO A 917 3.72 39.72 -9.85
C PRO A 917 2.35 39.08 -10.13
N GLN A 918 2.25 38.33 -11.24
CA GLN A 918 1.04 37.61 -11.62
C GLN A 918 0.73 36.45 -10.66
N LEU A 919 1.75 35.67 -10.28
CA LEU A 919 1.62 34.58 -9.32
C LEU A 919 1.28 35.10 -7.93
N LEU A 920 1.89 36.21 -7.50
CA LEU A 920 1.58 36.86 -6.23
C LEU A 920 0.13 37.38 -6.18
N MET A 921 -0.39 37.98 -7.25
CA MET A 921 -1.80 38.37 -7.33
C MET A 921 -2.73 37.15 -7.25
N GLN A 922 -2.38 36.05 -7.90
CA GLN A 922 -3.18 34.83 -7.86
C GLN A 922 -3.17 34.19 -6.46
N VAL A 923 -2.00 34.12 -5.81
CA VAL A 923 -1.87 33.64 -4.43
C VAL A 923 -2.66 34.53 -3.49
N LYS A 924 -2.54 35.86 -3.58
CA LYS A 924 -3.33 36.81 -2.78
C LYS A 924 -4.82 36.57 -2.94
N LYS A 925 -5.32 36.40 -4.17
CA LYS A 925 -6.73 36.09 -4.42
C LYS A 925 -7.17 34.78 -3.76
N ILE A 926 -6.38 33.71 -3.87
CA ILE A 926 -6.70 32.42 -3.21
C ILE A 926 -6.66 32.58 -1.68
N VAL A 927 -5.72 33.35 -1.15
CA VAL A 927 -5.62 33.63 0.29
C VAL A 927 -6.79 34.47 0.77
N GLU A 928 -7.23 35.47 0.04
CA GLU A 928 -8.42 36.26 0.35
C GLU A 928 -9.69 35.38 0.36
N ASP A 929 -9.82 34.47 -0.61
CA ASP A 929 -11.00 33.60 -0.73
C ASP A 929 -11.07 32.49 0.36
N TYR A 930 -9.92 31.99 0.85
CA TYR A 930 -9.86 30.80 1.72
C TYR A 930 -9.18 31.00 3.09
N LEU A 931 -8.34 32.03 3.25
CA LEU A 931 -7.47 32.27 4.41
C LEU A 931 -7.33 33.79 4.70
N PRO A 932 -8.41 34.53 5.02
CA PRO A 932 -8.37 35.98 5.23
C PRO A 932 -7.37 36.40 6.31
N GLY A 933 -7.08 35.53 7.27
CA GLY A 933 -6.08 35.76 8.32
C GLY A 933 -4.65 35.73 7.88
N MET A 934 -4.38 35.27 6.66
CA MET A 934 -3.05 35.25 6.06
C MET A 934 -2.85 36.46 5.13
N SER A 935 -3.73 37.46 5.17
CA SER A 935 -3.49 38.78 4.59
C SER A 935 -2.22 39.38 5.21
N GLY A 936 -1.21 39.64 4.37
CA GLY A 936 0.11 40.10 4.81
C GLY A 936 1.11 39.00 5.22
N ALA A 937 0.82 37.71 4.98
CA ALA A 937 1.78 36.63 5.21
C ALA A 937 3.05 36.78 4.35
N TYR A 938 4.20 36.38 4.90
CA TYR A 938 5.42 36.18 4.14
C TYR A 938 5.22 35.03 3.14
N VAL A 939 5.62 35.25 1.89
CA VAL A 939 5.44 34.29 0.80
C VAL A 939 6.80 33.78 0.35
N SER A 940 7.00 32.47 0.39
CA SER A 940 8.15 31.81 -0.23
C SER A 940 7.68 30.81 -1.29
N ILE A 941 8.48 30.63 -2.35
CA ILE A 941 8.17 29.71 -3.46
C ILE A 941 9.35 28.78 -3.65
N ARG A 942 9.06 27.48 -3.74
CA ARG A 942 10.06 26.45 -4.02
C ARG A 942 9.65 25.60 -5.23
N PRO A 943 10.57 25.34 -6.18
CA PRO A 943 10.35 24.33 -7.20
C PRO A 943 10.39 22.94 -6.54
N ARG A 944 9.46 22.06 -6.93
CA ARG A 944 9.39 20.71 -6.35
C ARG A 944 10.46 19.82 -6.99
N GLN A 945 11.37 19.24 -6.20
CA GLN A 945 12.42 18.33 -6.69
C GLN A 945 12.11 16.88 -6.32
N ASP A 946 12.45 15.94 -7.21
CA ASP A 946 12.39 14.51 -6.92
C ASP A 946 13.36 14.16 -5.78
N GLY A 947 12.81 13.85 -4.61
CA GLY A 947 13.57 13.46 -3.42
C GLY A 947 14.32 12.14 -3.64
N LYS A 948 15.55 12.20 -4.14
CA LYS A 948 16.52 11.10 -3.99
C LYS A 948 17.07 11.10 -2.56
N TYR A 949 16.25 10.78 -1.57
CA TYR A 949 16.73 10.45 -0.23
C TYR A 949 17.15 8.97 -0.17
N GLN A 950 18.16 8.62 -0.98
CA GLN A 950 18.99 7.44 -0.75
C GLN A 950 20.44 7.83 -1.05
N ALA A 951 21.19 8.02 0.05
CA ALA A 951 22.64 7.97 0.19
C ALA A 951 23.47 8.32 -1.05
N ARG A 952 24.11 9.50 -1.06
CA ARG A 952 25.41 9.63 -1.73
C ARG A 952 26.21 10.86 -1.27
N THR A 953 27.28 10.58 -0.53
CA THR A 953 28.50 11.37 -0.55
C THR A 953 29.10 11.32 -1.97
N ARG A 954 29.16 12.45 -2.69
CA ARG A 954 30.27 12.84 -3.60
C ARG A 954 30.01 14.17 -4.32
N LYS A 955 31.09 14.95 -4.42
CA LYS A 955 31.20 16.34 -4.90
C LYS A 955 30.82 16.55 -6.38
N PRO A 956 30.37 17.75 -6.80
CA PRO A 956 30.02 18.05 -8.20
C PRO A 956 31.18 18.69 -8.99
N ARG A 957 31.13 18.57 -10.33
CA ARG A 957 31.88 19.40 -11.30
C ARG A 957 30.98 19.74 -12.51
N PRO A 958 31.29 20.83 -13.27
CA PRO A 958 30.26 21.77 -13.72
C PRO A 958 29.83 21.69 -15.19
N ALA A 959 28.68 22.34 -15.40
CA ALA A 959 27.94 22.81 -16.58
C ALA A 959 28.56 22.77 -18.00
N GLY A 960 27.68 22.48 -18.97
CA GLY A 960 27.87 22.76 -20.39
C GLY A 960 26.56 22.88 -21.18
N ILE A 961 26.14 24.13 -21.43
CA ILE A 961 25.62 24.67 -22.70
C ILE A 961 24.21 24.25 -23.19
N THR A 962 23.27 25.16 -22.90
CA THR A 962 22.20 25.76 -23.73
C THR A 962 21.82 25.15 -25.10
N GLN A 963 20.51 24.97 -25.33
CA GLN A 963 19.80 25.69 -26.41
C GLN A 963 18.26 25.66 -26.23
N ARG A 964 17.62 26.68 -26.80
CA ARG A 964 16.29 27.25 -26.51
C ARG A 964 15.42 27.15 -27.78
N TRP A 965 14.11 27.41 -27.65
CA TRP A 965 13.03 27.65 -28.65
C TRP A 965 11.99 26.52 -28.76
N ARG A 966 10.74 26.65 -28.25
CA ARG A 966 9.57 27.54 -28.48
C ARG A 966 8.48 26.90 -29.35
N GLY A 967 7.43 26.41 -28.68
CA GLY A 967 6.02 26.77 -28.96
C GLY A 967 5.21 25.94 -29.96
N LYS A 968 4.20 25.19 -29.49
CA LYS A 968 2.76 25.58 -29.51
C LYS A 968 1.89 24.45 -28.93
N ALA A 969 0.92 24.85 -28.10
CA ALA A 969 0.01 23.98 -27.35
C ALA A 969 -1.17 23.48 -28.20
N LYS A 970 -1.56 22.20 -28.00
CA LYS A 970 -2.96 21.72 -27.96
C LYS A 970 -3.04 20.51 -27.01
N THR A 971 -4.12 20.42 -26.24
CA THR A 971 -4.23 19.66 -24.98
C THR A 971 -4.92 18.29 -25.08
N LYS A 972 -4.36 17.29 -24.35
CA LYS A 972 -4.92 16.04 -23.74
C LYS A 972 -5.17 14.81 -24.66
N PRO A 973 -5.15 13.54 -24.14
CA PRO A 973 -4.96 13.04 -22.76
C PRO A 973 -3.86 11.95 -22.60
N GLY A 974 -3.15 11.92 -21.47
CA GLY A 974 -2.18 10.88 -21.13
C GLY A 974 -0.90 11.42 -20.47
N GLU A 975 -1.04 12.27 -19.46
CA GLU A 975 0.13 12.85 -18.78
C GLU A 975 0.72 11.82 -17.81
N ASN A 976 1.90 11.34 -18.15
CA ASN A 976 2.75 10.48 -17.35
C ASN A 976 3.02 11.17 -15.99
N PRO A 977 2.65 10.59 -14.83
CA PRO A 977 2.72 11.28 -13.52
C PRO A 977 4.14 11.69 -13.12
N ALA A 978 5.18 11.07 -13.70
CA ALA A 978 6.58 11.46 -13.49
C ALA A 978 6.95 12.81 -14.13
N LYS A 979 6.23 13.27 -15.17
CA LYS A 979 6.49 14.60 -15.77
C LYS A 979 5.89 15.75 -14.95
N ASN A 980 4.80 15.52 -14.23
CA ASN A 980 4.10 16.54 -13.44
C ASN A 980 4.78 16.87 -12.10
N VAL A 981 5.68 16.01 -11.59
CA VAL A 981 6.42 16.29 -10.34
C VAL A 981 7.44 17.41 -10.55
N ALA A 982 8.21 17.34 -11.64
CA ALA A 982 9.31 18.26 -11.94
C ALA A 982 8.90 19.70 -12.31
N GLN A 983 7.60 19.98 -12.45
CA GLN A 983 7.10 21.30 -12.87
C GLN A 983 5.99 21.87 -11.96
N SER A 984 5.69 21.22 -10.83
CA SER A 984 4.77 21.76 -9.82
C SER A 984 5.51 22.71 -8.86
N GLN A 985 4.87 23.81 -8.50
CA GLN A 985 5.43 24.82 -7.58
C GLN A 985 4.70 24.75 -6.24
N VAL A 986 5.46 24.78 -5.14
CA VAL A 986 4.92 24.88 -3.79
C VAL A 986 5.10 26.30 -3.30
N VAL A 987 4.00 26.96 -2.95
CA VAL A 987 3.98 28.27 -2.32
C VAL A 987 3.71 28.08 -0.84
N ILE A 988 4.58 28.61 0.01
CA ILE A 988 4.46 28.58 1.46
C ILE A 988 4.12 29.99 1.92
N LEU A 989 3.08 30.08 2.73
CA LEU A 989 2.65 31.29 3.39
C LEU A 989 2.90 31.13 4.87
N HIS A 990 3.59 32.11 5.45
CA HIS A 990 3.95 32.13 6.86
C HIS A 990 3.50 33.45 7.47
N LYS A 991 2.77 33.40 8.58
CA LYS A 991 2.37 34.59 9.33
C LYS A 991 2.50 34.34 10.81
N GLN A 992 3.03 35.32 11.52
CA GLN A 992 3.01 35.37 12.97
C GLN A 992 1.75 36.10 13.44
N VAL A 993 0.97 35.44 14.28
CA VAL A 993 -0.28 35.97 14.83
C VAL A 993 -0.13 36.08 16.35
N PRO A 994 -0.41 37.24 16.97
CA PRO A 994 -0.35 37.37 18.42
C PRO A 994 -1.45 36.56 19.10
N GLU A 995 -1.13 35.96 20.25
CA GLU A 995 -2.10 35.28 21.10
C GLU A 995 -3.09 36.28 21.71
N ASN A 996 -4.40 36.08 21.50
CA ASN A 996 -5.40 36.86 22.23
C ASN A 996 -5.48 36.37 23.67
N GLY A 997 -5.04 37.20 24.62
CA GLY A 997 -5.18 36.97 26.06
C GLY A 997 -3.87 36.77 26.83
N ASN A 998 -2.73 36.68 26.15
CA ASN A 998 -1.40 36.68 26.79
C ASN A 998 -0.50 37.70 26.07
N GLN A 999 -0.08 38.74 26.78
CA GLN A 999 0.76 39.80 26.23
C GLN A 999 2.10 39.24 25.74
N GLY A 1000 2.28 39.11 24.42
CA GLY A 1000 3.59 39.00 23.77
C GLY A 1000 3.95 37.68 23.09
N ARG A 1001 3.10 36.64 23.08
CA ARG A 1001 3.39 35.39 22.35
C ARG A 1001 2.90 35.46 20.89
N LEU A 1002 3.80 35.12 19.96
CA LEU A 1002 3.56 35.09 18.52
C LEU A 1002 3.44 33.63 18.06
N HIS A 1003 2.41 33.33 17.29
CA HIS A 1003 2.10 32.00 16.80
C HIS A 1003 2.34 31.92 15.30
N ASP A 1004 3.11 30.92 14.87
CA ASP A 1004 3.41 30.71 13.46
C ASP A 1004 2.30 29.91 12.78
N HIS A 1005 1.61 30.57 11.85
CA HIS A 1005 0.61 29.96 10.99
C HIS A 1005 1.22 29.67 9.62
N TYR A 1006 1.04 28.45 9.15
CA TYR A 1006 1.52 28.00 7.84
C TYR A 1006 0.35 27.62 6.94
N ALA A 1007 0.36 28.13 5.71
CA ALA A 1007 -0.49 27.63 4.64
C ALA A 1007 0.35 27.28 3.43
N ARG A 1008 0.06 26.13 2.82
CA ARG A 1008 0.87 25.58 1.74
C ARG A 1008 0.00 25.27 0.54
N LEU A 1009 0.36 25.86 -0.59
CA LEU A 1009 -0.36 25.77 -1.86
C LEU A 1009 0.49 25.05 -2.87
N THR A 1010 0.00 23.91 -3.37
CA THR A 1010 0.60 23.23 -4.51
C THR A 1010 -0.09 23.69 -5.79
N LEU A 1011 0.67 24.28 -6.70
CA LEU A 1011 0.22 24.73 -8.01
C LEU A 1011 0.77 23.82 -9.11
N ASN A 1012 -0.04 23.53 -10.13
CA ASN A 1012 0.43 22.82 -11.32
C ASN A 1012 1.16 23.75 -12.31
N GLU A 1013 1.67 23.19 -13.41
CA GLU A 1013 2.36 23.90 -14.50
C GLU A 1013 1.59 25.10 -15.07
N ARG A 1014 0.26 25.10 -14.95
CA ARG A 1014 -0.62 26.16 -15.45
C ARG A 1014 -0.99 27.17 -14.36
N GLY A 1015 -0.36 27.10 -13.19
CA GLY A 1015 -0.65 27.92 -12.02
C GLY A 1015 -1.96 27.57 -11.31
N LYS A 1016 -2.64 26.47 -11.66
CA LYS A 1016 -3.90 26.08 -11.00
C LYS A 1016 -3.62 25.40 -9.65
N LEU A 1017 -4.37 25.79 -8.62
CA LEU A 1017 -4.35 25.15 -7.30
C LEU A 1017 -4.74 23.68 -7.38
N VAL A 1018 -3.86 22.81 -6.88
CA VAL A 1018 -4.03 21.34 -6.80
C VAL A 1018 -4.32 20.91 -5.37
N LYS A 1019 -3.57 21.46 -4.40
CA LYS A 1019 -3.65 21.12 -2.98
C LYS A 1019 -3.48 22.40 -2.16
N LEU A 1020 -4.30 22.57 -1.13
CA LEU A 1020 -4.21 23.62 -0.13
C LEU A 1020 -4.31 22.98 1.24
N VAL A 1021 -3.27 23.14 2.04
CA VAL A 1021 -3.20 22.65 3.42
C VAL A 1021 -2.77 23.75 4.36
N VAL A 1022 -3.21 23.65 5.61
CA VAL A 1022 -2.97 24.64 6.65
C VAL A 1022 -2.53 23.94 7.93
N SER A 1023 -1.64 24.57 8.69
CA SER A 1023 -1.28 24.10 10.03
C SER A 1023 -2.51 24.13 10.95
N ARG A 1024 -2.59 23.13 11.84
CA ARG A 1024 -3.67 22.97 12.83
C ARG A 1024 -3.33 23.65 14.13
#